data_AF-A0A9E3U5S8-F1
#
_entry.id   AF-A0A9E3U5S8-F1
#
_cell.length_a   1.000
_cell.length_b   1.000
_cell.length_c   1.000
_cell.angle_alpha   90.00
_cell.angle_beta   90.00
_cell.angle_gamma   90.00
#
_symmetry.space_group_name_H-M   'P 1'
#
loop_
_entity.id
_entity.type
_entity.pdbx_description
1 polymer ?
#
loop_
_entity_poly.entity_id
_entity_poly.type
_entity_poly.pdbx_seq_one_letter_code
_entity_poly.pdbx_strand_id
1 'polypeptide(L)'
;MLLVGVVLGAGAPGCSSFDAAPEPPSGIGLDARPANATCIAPPVAVGRVSLERAFAGVTFEFPVELVDRGENVYVLEMKGAIKRVQRADNAVAKAMDLADRLVDGTILTGFALHPTKPQAFVTFDRMAAPYYSDVVRFESHDGGLTFDPTTEKLVIRVPRETEYHGVGTLKFDARGLLYIGSGDGGAHITSEITRWEPSTLLGTILRIDVDRGDPYAIPPDNPYASGGGRPEIYAGGFRNPYKFSFDRQTGELWAGDVGEASREELDRVEIGGHYGWPTLEGTRCYKPLVGCDRAGKVPPVFEYDHTDGGSVTGGFVYRGRAMPDLYGKMVFGDFVFGRVWVLERDAEGRGEADVLVGGGRLPSVVGFAEDGEGELYVLDWAGGEVFAMKPGDPAPVETIPELLSQTGCVDAADPKRPAKGLVPYGVNVELWSDGADKERHFAIPDGARITVDEHGNFEMPPGSMMMKTFRKGERLIETRLLRKHARGEWSGHSYRWNDAQSDAVRVDFAEDIDVDGQPWALPGPGQCFACHKAVVKHALGLDVGQIDGDFVYPTGRRANQLATLTAVGVLAGEASESTAPRLPRLDDLTVPVATRARAYLQANCAMCHRPDGGVPVPLDLRFTTTVAETRICDAALRPVPGTEGSPYVALGDPSRSALFMRASSRGVEQMPPLATRAVDPEGLQLLEAWIRELDRCD
;
A
#
# COMPACT_ATOMS: atom_id res chain seq x y z
N MET A 1 43.03 17.68 -69.34
CA MET A 1 43.74 16.39 -69.47
C MET A 1 42.95 15.37 -68.67
N LEU A 2 42.24 14.46 -69.38
CA LEU A 2 41.50 13.27 -68.91
C LEU A 2 40.33 13.48 -67.92
N LEU A 3 39.14 12.88 -68.03
CA LEU A 3 38.49 12.03 -69.04
C LEU A 3 36.98 11.97 -68.67
N VAL A 4 36.08 12.09 -69.67
CA VAL A 4 34.87 11.28 -69.98
C VAL A 4 33.96 10.81 -68.79
N GLY A 5 32.64 10.99 -68.80
CA GLY A 5 31.74 10.81 -69.94
C GLY A 5 30.28 11.27 -69.79
N VAL A 6 29.67 11.31 -70.97
CA VAL A 6 28.29 11.62 -71.38
C VAL A 6 27.38 10.42 -71.01
N VAL A 7 26.08 10.58 -70.70
CA VAL A 7 24.96 10.36 -71.63
C VAL A 7 23.59 10.68 -70.99
N LEU A 8 22.89 11.63 -71.62
CA LEU A 8 21.46 11.73 -72.03
C LEU A 8 20.30 11.36 -71.08
N GLY A 9 19.32 12.27 -71.03
CA GLY A 9 17.92 11.94 -70.73
C GLY A 9 17.04 13.16 -70.48
N ALA A 10 16.25 13.56 -71.47
CA ALA A 10 15.38 14.74 -71.49
C ALA A 10 14.08 14.58 -70.68
N GLY A 11 13.44 15.71 -70.34
CA GLY A 11 11.98 15.80 -70.15
C GLY A 11 11.50 16.39 -68.81
N ALA A 12 11.13 17.66 -68.81
CA ALA A 12 10.19 18.24 -67.82
C ALA A 12 8.78 17.60 -68.05
N PRO A 13 7.85 17.53 -67.06
CA PRO A 13 7.24 18.74 -66.47
C PRO A 13 6.69 18.60 -65.03
N GLY A 14 6.25 19.74 -64.48
CA GLY A 14 5.04 19.77 -63.64
C GLY A 14 5.27 20.01 -62.16
N CYS A 15 4.86 21.19 -61.69
CA CYS A 15 4.53 21.44 -60.29
C CYS A 15 3.54 20.37 -59.82
N SER A 16 3.94 19.55 -58.86
CA SER A 16 3.07 18.63 -58.15
C SER A 16 2.21 19.38 -57.14
N SER A 17 0.93 19.06 -57.21
CA SER A 17 -0.13 19.33 -56.26
C SER A 17 0.30 19.08 -54.81
N PHE A 18 -0.18 19.92 -53.90
CA PHE A 18 -0.35 19.54 -52.51
C PHE A 18 -1.31 18.35 -52.49
N ASP A 19 -0.79 17.14 -52.28
CA ASP A 19 -1.62 15.99 -51.98
C ASP A 19 -2.37 16.28 -50.68
N ALA A 20 -3.69 16.38 -50.78
CA ALA A 20 -4.56 16.38 -49.62
C ALA A 20 -4.30 15.08 -48.85
N ALA A 21 -4.19 15.18 -47.52
CA ALA A 21 -4.12 14.01 -46.66
C ALA A 21 -5.26 13.04 -47.02
N PRO A 22 -5.00 11.73 -47.12
CA PRO A 22 -6.05 10.76 -47.43
C PRO A 22 -7.21 10.92 -46.44
N GLU A 23 -8.44 10.92 -46.95
CA GLU A 23 -9.62 10.90 -46.10
C GLU A 23 -9.52 9.71 -45.12
N PRO A 24 -9.78 9.93 -43.83
CA PRO A 24 -9.71 8.86 -42.83
C PRO A 24 -10.70 7.73 -43.21
N PRO A 25 -10.34 6.46 -42.98
CA PRO A 25 -11.23 5.34 -43.22
C PRO A 25 -12.63 5.56 -42.61
N SER A 26 -13.69 5.23 -43.34
CA SER A 26 -15.05 5.29 -42.81
C SER A 26 -15.15 4.41 -41.55
N GLY A 27 -15.64 4.97 -40.44
CA GLY A 27 -15.85 4.23 -39.18
C GLY A 27 -14.78 4.42 -38.10
N ILE A 28 -13.81 5.33 -38.28
CA ILE A 28 -12.87 5.73 -37.22
C ILE A 28 -13.16 7.14 -36.71
N GLY A 29 -12.98 7.35 -35.40
CA GLY A 29 -13.32 8.61 -34.72
C GLY A 29 -12.25 9.69 -34.72
N LEU A 30 -10.98 9.32 -34.98
CA LEU A 30 -9.83 10.22 -35.03
C LEU A 30 -9.20 10.20 -36.41
N ASP A 31 -8.69 11.35 -36.87
CA ASP A 31 -8.00 11.45 -38.17
C ASP A 31 -6.60 10.82 -38.15
N ALA A 32 -5.91 11.02 -37.04
CA ALA A 32 -4.57 10.51 -36.78
C ALA A 32 -4.35 10.41 -35.27
N ARG A 33 -3.25 9.76 -34.89
CA ARG A 33 -2.79 9.76 -33.51
C ARG A 33 -2.43 11.17 -33.05
N PRO A 34 -2.97 11.66 -31.93
CA PRO A 34 -2.52 12.92 -31.34
C PRO A 34 -1.06 12.82 -30.91
N ALA A 35 -0.24 13.81 -31.28
CA ALA A 35 1.14 13.92 -30.81
C ALA A 35 1.16 14.42 -29.35
N ASN A 36 1.85 13.71 -28.46
CA ASN A 36 1.92 14.07 -27.05
C ASN A 36 3.26 14.76 -26.73
N ALA A 37 3.29 16.07 -26.90
CA ALA A 37 4.49 16.88 -26.63
C ALA A 37 4.57 17.45 -25.20
N THR A 38 3.45 17.49 -24.46
CA THR A 38 3.34 18.27 -23.21
C THR A 38 2.92 17.45 -21.99
N CYS A 39 2.02 16.47 -22.14
CA CYS A 39 1.56 15.61 -21.04
C CYS A 39 2.39 14.34 -20.99
N ILE A 40 3.69 14.52 -20.79
CA ILE A 40 4.66 13.42 -20.70
C ILE A 40 5.00 13.26 -19.22
N ALA A 41 4.96 12.02 -18.71
CA ALA A 41 5.50 11.74 -17.39
C ALA A 41 7.02 12.07 -17.41
N PRO A 42 7.50 13.05 -16.63
CA PRO A 42 8.94 13.31 -16.57
C PRO A 42 9.66 12.04 -16.05
N PRO A 43 10.96 11.88 -16.33
CA PRO A 43 11.74 10.82 -15.69
C PRO A 43 11.63 10.96 -14.17
N VAL A 44 11.27 9.88 -13.48
CA VAL A 44 11.20 9.89 -12.00
C VAL A 44 12.57 10.20 -11.43
N ALA A 45 12.53 11.09 -10.45
CA ALA A 45 13.61 11.25 -9.51
C ALA A 45 13.86 9.91 -8.82
N VAL A 46 15.05 9.34 -9.03
CA VAL A 46 15.58 8.42 -8.02
C VAL A 46 15.54 9.22 -6.72
N GLY A 47 14.85 8.70 -5.70
CA GLY A 47 14.85 9.33 -4.39
C GLY A 47 16.30 9.60 -3.96
N ARG A 48 16.49 10.43 -2.93
CA ARG A 48 17.81 10.57 -2.29
C ARG A 48 18.43 9.21 -1.90
N VAL A 49 17.62 8.15 -1.91
CA VAL A 49 17.97 6.76 -1.64
C VAL A 49 17.58 5.84 -2.81
N SER A 50 18.46 4.88 -3.12
CA SER A 50 18.18 3.70 -3.93
C SER A 50 18.18 2.44 -3.05
N LEU A 51 17.46 1.40 -3.49
CA LEU A 51 17.42 0.11 -2.82
C LEU A 51 18.16 -0.92 -3.68
N GLU A 52 19.18 -1.54 -3.11
CA GLU A 52 19.99 -2.58 -3.75
C GLU A 52 19.89 -3.87 -2.94
N ARG A 53 19.84 -5.03 -3.61
CA ARG A 53 19.82 -6.32 -2.91
C ARG A 53 21.11 -6.45 -2.08
N ALA A 54 20.97 -6.57 -0.76
CA ALA A 54 22.11 -6.65 0.15
C ALA A 54 22.91 -7.95 -0.05
N PHE A 55 22.21 -9.06 -0.31
CA PHE A 55 22.79 -10.39 -0.44
C PHE A 55 22.42 -10.98 -1.81
N ALA A 56 23.24 -10.71 -2.82
CA ALA A 56 22.98 -11.16 -4.19
C ALA A 56 22.83 -12.70 -4.27
N GLY A 57 21.74 -13.16 -4.87
CA GLY A 57 21.44 -14.59 -5.04
C GLY A 57 20.91 -15.29 -3.78
N VAL A 58 20.64 -14.55 -2.70
CA VAL A 58 20.07 -15.10 -1.46
C VAL A 58 18.60 -14.68 -1.35
N THR A 59 17.74 -15.62 -0.99
CA THR A 59 16.33 -15.38 -0.70
C THR A 59 15.97 -16.01 0.64
N PHE A 60 15.13 -15.30 1.38
CA PHE A 60 14.62 -15.68 2.68
C PHE A 60 13.13 -16.03 2.59
N GLU A 61 12.68 -16.91 3.46
CA GLU A 61 11.27 -17.27 3.60
C GLU A 61 10.64 -16.43 4.69
N PHE A 62 9.90 -15.39 4.30
CA PHE A 62 9.23 -14.47 5.23
C PHE A 62 10.21 -13.93 6.31
N PRO A 63 11.25 -13.18 5.91
CA PRO A 63 12.19 -12.60 6.88
C PRO A 63 11.43 -11.62 7.78
N VAL A 64 11.73 -11.62 9.07
CA VAL A 64 11.03 -10.76 10.06
C VAL A 64 11.98 -9.94 10.93
N GLU A 65 13.24 -10.33 11.05
CA GLU A 65 14.24 -9.60 11.84
C GLU A 65 15.65 -9.83 11.26
N LEU A 66 16.50 -8.81 11.28
CA LEU A 66 17.90 -8.90 10.90
C LEU A 66 18.77 -8.33 12.02
N VAL A 67 19.84 -9.06 12.36
CA VAL A 67 20.86 -8.63 13.31
C VAL A 67 22.23 -8.68 12.63
N ASP A 68 22.86 -7.52 12.53
CA ASP A 68 24.20 -7.38 11.98
C ASP A 68 25.27 -7.56 13.08
N ARG A 69 26.24 -8.46 12.84
CA ARG A 69 27.43 -8.68 13.67
C ARG A 69 28.71 -8.59 12.85
N GLY A 70 28.76 -7.63 11.91
CA GLY A 70 29.92 -7.37 11.06
C GLY A 70 30.03 -8.39 9.95
N GLU A 71 30.98 -9.32 10.07
CA GLU A 71 31.22 -10.38 9.08
C GLU A 71 30.05 -11.37 8.96
N ASN A 72 29.24 -11.50 10.02
CA ASN A 72 28.09 -12.39 10.05
C ASN A 72 26.80 -11.57 10.23
N VAL A 73 25.85 -11.77 9.33
CA VAL A 73 24.51 -11.19 9.39
C VAL A 73 23.50 -12.30 9.63
N TYR A 74 22.65 -12.14 10.63
CA TYR A 74 21.66 -13.15 11.02
C TYR A 74 20.28 -12.66 10.64
N VAL A 75 19.50 -13.52 9.97
CA VAL A 75 18.14 -13.22 9.52
C VAL A 75 17.20 -14.28 10.10
N LEU A 76 16.21 -13.83 10.86
CA LEU A 76 15.12 -14.65 11.36
C LEU A 76 14.04 -14.80 10.28
N GLU A 77 13.69 -16.04 9.98
CA GLU A 77 12.56 -16.41 9.12
C GLU A 77 11.37 -16.81 9.99
N MET A 78 10.19 -16.29 9.67
CA MET A 78 8.95 -16.51 10.44
C MET A 78 8.65 -18.01 10.64
N LYS A 79 9.10 -18.85 9.71
CA LYS A 79 8.89 -20.31 9.70
C LYS A 79 9.96 -21.14 10.41
N GLY A 80 10.78 -20.54 11.27
CA GLY A 80 11.56 -21.30 12.24
C GLY A 80 13.06 -21.38 11.97
N ALA A 81 13.56 -20.81 10.87
CA ALA A 81 14.99 -20.80 10.58
C ALA A 81 15.63 -19.47 10.97
N ILE A 82 16.85 -19.55 11.51
CA ILE A 82 17.75 -18.40 11.58
C ILE A 82 18.91 -18.68 10.65
N LYS A 83 19.01 -17.90 9.58
CA LYS A 83 20.08 -17.98 8.59
C LYS A 83 21.19 -17.01 8.96
N ARG A 84 22.43 -17.45 8.84
CA ARG A 84 23.62 -16.61 8.93
C ARG A 84 24.21 -16.43 7.54
N VAL A 85 24.34 -15.19 7.11
CA VAL A 85 24.99 -14.80 5.85
C VAL A 85 26.36 -14.23 6.17
N GLN A 86 27.39 -14.74 5.49
CA GLN A 86 28.74 -14.18 5.56
C GLN A 86 28.85 -13.01 4.59
N ARG A 87 29.31 -11.84 5.07
CA ARG A 87 29.33 -10.61 4.25
C ARG A 87 30.29 -10.69 3.06
N ALA A 88 31.39 -11.43 3.18
CA ALA A 88 32.45 -11.47 2.18
C ALA A 88 32.02 -12.09 0.84
N ASP A 89 31.16 -13.11 0.88
CA ASP A 89 30.80 -13.94 -0.28
C ASP A 89 29.31 -14.30 -0.32
N ASN A 90 28.49 -13.74 0.58
CA ASN A 90 27.09 -14.07 0.78
C ASN A 90 26.84 -15.56 1.09
N ALA A 91 27.84 -16.30 1.59
CA ALA A 91 27.66 -17.69 1.97
C ALA A 91 26.61 -17.82 3.08
N VAL A 92 25.59 -18.64 2.84
CA VAL A 92 24.49 -18.86 3.77
C VAL A 92 24.72 -20.15 4.55
N ALA A 93 24.69 -20.05 5.86
CA ALA A 93 24.65 -21.17 6.79
C ALA A 93 23.37 -21.12 7.64
N LYS A 94 22.91 -22.26 8.12
CA LYS A 94 21.84 -22.30 9.12
C LYS A 94 22.47 -22.10 10.51
N ALA A 95 22.13 -21.01 11.20
CA ALA A 95 22.59 -20.75 12.56
C ALA A 95 21.75 -21.48 13.60
N MET A 96 20.44 -21.62 13.35
CA MET A 96 19.51 -22.37 14.19
C MET A 96 18.29 -22.84 13.38
N ASP A 97 17.75 -24.00 13.73
CA ASP A 97 16.50 -24.55 13.20
C ASP A 97 15.52 -24.80 14.34
N LEU A 98 14.34 -24.20 14.26
CA LEU A 98 13.26 -24.27 15.25
C LEU A 98 11.94 -24.69 14.60
N ALA A 99 11.95 -25.17 13.35
CA ALA A 99 10.73 -25.56 12.65
C ALA A 99 9.93 -26.64 13.40
N ASP A 100 10.61 -27.53 14.12
CA ASP A 100 10.00 -28.58 14.95
C ASP A 100 9.36 -28.04 16.25
N ARG A 101 9.64 -26.79 16.63
CA ARG A 101 9.00 -26.07 17.74
C ARG A 101 7.74 -25.32 17.32
N LEU A 102 7.48 -25.16 16.02
CA LEU A 102 6.34 -24.40 15.50
C LEU A 102 5.03 -25.21 15.52
N VAL A 103 4.67 -25.72 16.69
CA VAL A 103 3.43 -26.47 16.92
C VAL A 103 2.24 -25.54 17.11
N ASP A 104 1.04 -26.02 16.80
CA ASP A 104 -0.22 -25.30 17.00
C ASP A 104 -0.24 -23.88 16.38
N GLY A 105 0.31 -23.77 15.17
CA GLY A 105 0.37 -22.52 14.41
C GLY A 105 1.36 -21.50 14.94
N THR A 106 2.25 -21.86 15.86
CA THR A 106 3.26 -20.95 16.41
C THR A 106 4.16 -20.38 15.31
N ILE A 107 4.45 -19.08 15.39
CA ILE A 107 5.33 -18.36 14.47
C ILE A 107 6.45 -17.64 15.21
N LEU A 108 7.55 -17.34 14.51
CA LEU A 108 8.63 -16.52 15.06
C LEU A 108 8.50 -15.07 14.59
N THR A 109 8.69 -14.12 15.51
CA THR A 109 8.40 -12.69 15.26
C THR A 109 9.51 -11.74 15.70
N GLY A 110 10.30 -12.13 16.70
CA GLY A 110 11.39 -11.32 17.26
C GLY A 110 12.68 -12.12 17.45
N PHE A 111 13.82 -11.47 17.25
CA PHE A 111 15.14 -12.05 17.44
C PHE A 111 16.15 -11.01 17.93
N ALA A 112 16.96 -11.38 18.91
CA ALA A 112 18.07 -10.57 19.38
C ALA A 112 19.27 -11.44 19.75
N LEU A 113 20.47 -10.89 19.55
CA LEU A 113 21.70 -11.48 20.07
C LEU A 113 22.13 -10.70 21.31
N HIS A 114 22.57 -11.41 22.35
CA HIS A 114 23.16 -10.76 23.51
C HIS A 114 24.37 -9.89 23.06
N PRO A 115 24.61 -8.72 23.68
CA PRO A 115 25.71 -7.84 23.26
C PRO A 115 27.10 -8.45 23.48
N THR A 116 27.27 -9.26 24.53
CA THR A 116 28.59 -9.75 24.99
C THR A 116 28.67 -11.26 25.24
N LYS A 117 27.54 -11.97 25.26
CA LYS A 117 27.47 -13.40 25.58
C LYS A 117 27.07 -14.17 24.31
N PRO A 118 27.50 -15.42 24.14
CA PRO A 118 27.13 -16.24 22.98
C PRO A 118 25.68 -16.76 23.14
N GLN A 119 24.72 -15.85 23.20
CA GLN A 119 23.31 -16.13 23.48
C GLN A 119 22.39 -15.47 22.45
N ALA A 120 21.36 -16.20 22.05
CA ALA A 120 20.27 -15.74 21.20
C ALA A 120 18.97 -15.71 21.99
N PHE A 121 18.12 -14.74 21.67
CA PHE A 121 16.76 -14.59 22.21
C PHE A 121 15.79 -14.60 21.04
N VAL A 122 14.74 -15.42 21.12
CA VAL A 122 13.75 -15.61 20.06
C VAL A 122 12.37 -15.51 20.66
N THR A 123 11.46 -14.84 19.96
CA THR A 123 10.04 -14.82 20.29
C THR A 123 9.29 -15.94 19.57
N PHE A 124 8.45 -16.67 20.31
CA PHE A 124 7.49 -17.64 19.81
C PHE A 124 6.08 -17.14 20.10
N ASP A 125 5.34 -16.78 19.07
CA ASP A 125 3.94 -16.37 19.19
C ASP A 125 3.03 -17.55 18.85
N ARG A 126 2.34 -18.09 19.86
CA ARG A 126 1.41 -19.21 19.69
C ARG A 126 0.07 -18.71 19.16
N MET A 127 -0.35 -19.23 18.01
CA MET A 127 -1.58 -18.80 17.30
C MET A 127 -2.82 -19.63 17.63
N ALA A 128 -2.71 -20.59 18.56
CA ALA A 128 -3.82 -21.41 19.01
C ALA A 128 -3.98 -21.35 20.54
N ALA A 129 -5.22 -21.47 21.00
CA ALA A 129 -5.52 -21.45 22.43
C ALA A 129 -4.76 -22.55 23.22
N PRO A 130 -4.30 -22.28 24.45
CA PRO A 130 -4.26 -20.94 25.07
C PRO A 130 -3.22 -20.05 24.37
N TYR A 131 -3.57 -18.79 24.11
CA TYR A 131 -2.71 -17.85 23.39
C TYR A 131 -1.65 -17.25 24.32
N TYR A 132 -0.41 -17.21 23.85
CA TYR A 132 0.69 -16.55 24.52
C TYR A 132 1.83 -16.24 23.56
N SER A 133 2.76 -15.44 24.05
CA SER A 133 4.03 -15.13 23.42
C SER A 133 5.15 -15.48 24.39
N ASP A 134 6.09 -16.32 23.98
CA ASP A 134 7.24 -16.70 24.77
C ASP A 134 8.51 -16.02 24.24
N VAL A 135 9.29 -15.43 25.13
CA VAL A 135 10.67 -15.04 24.84
C VAL A 135 11.59 -16.11 25.41
N VAL A 136 12.41 -16.69 24.55
CA VAL A 136 13.21 -17.87 24.85
C VAL A 136 14.67 -17.61 24.54
N ARG A 137 15.56 -18.03 25.44
CA ARG A 137 17.01 -17.93 25.30
C ARG A 137 17.61 -19.25 24.82
N PHE A 138 18.61 -19.16 23.96
CA PHE A 138 19.46 -20.26 23.49
C PHE A 138 20.93 -19.91 23.66
N GLU A 139 21.76 -20.90 23.93
CA GLU A 139 23.21 -20.77 24.06
C GLU A 139 23.90 -21.19 22.76
N SER A 140 25.08 -20.63 22.52
CA SER A 140 26.00 -21.05 21.48
C SER A 140 27.27 -21.66 22.09
N HIS A 141 27.81 -22.67 21.43
CA HIS A 141 29.02 -23.38 21.84
C HIS A 141 30.22 -23.15 20.90
N ASP A 142 30.04 -22.34 19.86
CA ASP A 142 31.02 -22.05 18.82
C ASP A 142 31.25 -20.54 18.61
N GLY A 143 30.98 -19.75 19.66
CA GLY A 143 31.23 -18.31 19.66
C GLY A 143 30.16 -17.48 18.94
N GLY A 144 28.92 -17.98 18.87
CA GLY A 144 27.77 -17.31 18.26
C GLY A 144 27.55 -17.65 16.79
N LEU A 145 28.30 -18.60 16.23
CA LEU A 145 28.17 -19.02 14.83
C LEU A 145 26.93 -19.88 14.62
N THR A 146 26.61 -20.76 15.57
CA THR A 146 25.38 -21.55 15.67
C THR A 146 24.84 -21.55 17.10
N PHE A 147 23.53 -21.74 17.25
CA PHE A 147 22.85 -21.80 18.55
C PHE A 147 22.19 -23.17 18.73
N ASP A 148 22.32 -23.75 19.92
CA ASP A 148 21.86 -25.11 20.22
C ASP A 148 20.38 -25.10 20.66
N PRO A 149 19.44 -25.64 19.87
CA PRO A 149 18.02 -25.68 20.22
C PRO A 149 17.71 -26.51 21.48
N THR A 150 18.64 -27.34 21.97
CA THR A 150 18.46 -28.13 23.20
C THR A 150 18.74 -27.33 24.48
N THR A 151 19.36 -26.15 24.34
CA THR A 151 19.65 -25.24 25.46
C THR A 151 18.52 -24.26 25.75
N GLU A 152 17.35 -24.49 25.13
CA GLU A 152 16.13 -23.71 25.25
C GLU A 152 15.79 -23.35 26.70
N LYS A 153 15.65 -22.06 26.99
CA LYS A 153 15.24 -21.57 28.30
C LYS A 153 14.19 -20.47 28.17
N LEU A 154 13.00 -20.71 28.71
CA LEU A 154 11.95 -19.70 28.83
C LEU A 154 12.46 -18.53 29.69
N VAL A 155 12.45 -17.32 29.11
CA VAL A 155 12.78 -16.08 29.82
C VAL A 155 11.52 -15.49 30.41
N ILE A 156 10.51 -15.22 29.57
CA ILE A 156 9.23 -14.67 30.00
C ILE A 156 8.12 -15.17 29.06
N ARG A 157 6.94 -15.45 29.65
CA ARG A 157 5.70 -15.73 28.92
C ARG A 157 4.74 -14.56 29.10
N VAL A 158 4.18 -14.07 27.99
CA VAL A 158 3.15 -13.04 27.93
C VAL A 158 1.82 -13.71 27.51
N PRO A 159 0.87 -13.93 28.43
CA PRO A 159 -0.44 -14.48 28.08
C PRO A 159 -1.26 -13.48 27.24
N ARG A 160 -1.99 -13.97 26.24
CA ARG A 160 -2.85 -13.17 25.36
C ARG A 160 -4.29 -13.72 25.34
N GLU A 161 -5.22 -12.89 24.89
CA GLU A 161 -6.63 -13.29 24.73
C GLU A 161 -6.92 -13.89 23.35
N THR A 162 -6.20 -13.47 22.33
CA THR A 162 -6.39 -13.88 20.92
C THR A 162 -5.08 -14.25 20.25
N GLU A 163 -5.14 -14.74 19.02
CA GLU A 163 -3.97 -14.96 18.16
C GLU A 163 -3.26 -13.66 17.71
N TYR A 164 -3.88 -12.48 17.86
CA TYR A 164 -3.34 -11.21 17.37
C TYR A 164 -2.44 -10.49 18.37
N HIS A 165 -1.66 -9.53 17.87
CA HIS A 165 -0.85 -8.57 18.63
C HIS A 165 0.05 -9.22 19.68
N GLY A 166 0.91 -10.11 19.19
CA GLY A 166 1.94 -10.84 19.96
C GLY A 166 3.11 -9.96 20.42
N VAL A 167 4.22 -10.61 20.73
CA VAL A 167 5.48 -9.92 21.01
C VAL A 167 6.20 -9.69 19.68
N GLY A 168 6.46 -8.44 19.33
CA GLY A 168 7.09 -8.10 18.05
C GLY A 168 8.61 -8.12 18.15
N THR A 169 9.16 -7.16 18.91
CA THR A 169 10.59 -6.83 18.85
C THR A 169 11.33 -7.13 20.13
N LEU A 170 12.56 -7.62 19.97
CA LEU A 170 13.56 -7.79 21.03
C LEU A 170 14.77 -6.92 20.69
N LYS A 171 15.17 -6.01 21.60
CA LYS A 171 16.41 -5.23 21.44
C LYS A 171 17.12 -5.06 22.77
N PHE A 172 18.45 -5.09 22.72
CA PHE A 172 19.28 -4.71 23.85
C PHE A 172 19.63 -3.24 23.78
N ASP A 173 19.57 -2.53 24.91
CA ASP A 173 20.15 -1.19 25.00
C ASP A 173 21.68 -1.26 25.18
N ALA A 174 22.35 -0.11 25.14
CA ALA A 174 23.80 -0.02 25.32
C ALA A 174 24.29 -0.47 26.71
N ARG A 175 23.38 -0.63 27.69
CA ARG A 175 23.69 -1.13 29.04
C ARG A 175 23.50 -2.64 29.17
N GLY A 176 23.00 -3.31 28.13
CA GLY A 176 22.74 -4.75 28.13
C GLY A 176 21.39 -5.15 28.70
N LEU A 177 20.45 -4.21 28.89
CA LEU A 177 19.08 -4.54 29.29
C LEU A 177 18.26 -4.96 28.06
N LEU A 178 17.45 -6.00 28.21
CA LEU A 178 16.58 -6.52 27.15
C LEU A 178 15.23 -5.80 27.19
N TYR A 179 14.84 -5.22 26.07
CA TYR A 179 13.53 -4.61 25.84
C TYR A 179 12.67 -5.51 24.96
N ILE A 180 11.37 -5.59 25.27
CA ILE A 180 10.41 -6.50 24.63
C ILE A 180 9.15 -5.71 24.30
N GLY A 181 8.79 -5.64 23.02
CA GLY A 181 7.57 -4.98 22.56
C GLY A 181 6.41 -5.96 22.59
N SER A 182 5.39 -5.68 23.41
CA SER A 182 4.21 -6.53 23.57
C SER A 182 2.95 -5.78 23.14
N GLY A 183 2.26 -6.31 22.13
CA GLY A 183 0.94 -5.82 21.76
C GLY A 183 -0.11 -6.06 22.83
N ASP A 184 -1.31 -5.51 22.62
CA ASP A 184 -2.45 -5.58 23.52
C ASP A 184 -3.15 -6.96 23.53
N GLY A 185 -2.64 -7.92 22.74
CA GLY A 185 -3.18 -9.27 22.60
C GLY A 185 -4.51 -9.35 21.84
N GLY A 186 -4.91 -8.29 21.14
CA GLY A 186 -6.19 -8.19 20.43
C GLY A 186 -7.40 -8.15 21.36
N ALA A 187 -7.19 -7.80 22.63
CA ALA A 187 -8.22 -7.91 23.67
C ALA A 187 -9.45 -7.04 23.39
N HIS A 188 -9.32 -5.95 22.63
CA HIS A 188 -10.45 -5.11 22.23
C HIS A 188 -11.47 -5.82 21.32
N ILE A 189 -11.08 -6.94 20.69
CA ILE A 189 -11.95 -7.79 19.86
C ILE A 189 -12.86 -8.64 20.75
N THR A 190 -12.32 -9.12 21.87
CA THR A 190 -12.98 -10.08 22.78
C THR A 190 -13.60 -9.44 24.01
N SER A 191 -13.23 -8.20 24.34
CA SER A 191 -13.61 -7.52 25.57
C SER A 191 -13.93 -6.02 25.37
N GLU A 192 -14.75 -5.46 26.26
CA GLU A 192 -15.04 -4.03 26.32
C GLU A 192 -13.96 -3.23 27.07
N ILE A 193 -12.67 -3.51 26.83
CA ILE A 193 -11.58 -2.73 27.44
C ILE A 193 -11.64 -1.30 26.90
N THR A 194 -11.71 -0.34 27.82
CA THR A 194 -11.79 1.11 27.55
C THR A 194 -10.55 1.88 28.01
N ARG A 195 -9.63 1.22 28.72
CA ARG A 195 -8.36 1.79 29.17
C ARG A 195 -7.29 0.71 29.36
N TRP A 196 -6.03 1.07 29.21
CA TRP A 196 -4.90 0.22 29.58
C TRP A 196 -4.71 0.18 31.11
N GLU A 197 -4.19 -0.93 31.63
CA GLU A 197 -3.99 -1.17 33.06
C GLU A 197 -2.56 -1.66 33.35
N PRO A 198 -1.86 -1.12 34.35
CA PRO A 198 -0.47 -1.47 34.63
C PRO A 198 -0.30 -2.88 35.22
N SER A 199 -1.38 -3.61 35.46
CA SER A 199 -1.35 -5.00 35.95
C SER A 199 -1.14 -6.03 34.83
N THR A 200 -1.23 -5.63 33.55
CA THR A 200 -0.98 -6.50 32.39
C THR A 200 0.42 -6.28 31.79
N LEU A 201 0.95 -7.30 31.11
CA LEU A 201 2.13 -7.19 30.26
C LEU A 201 1.78 -6.77 28.82
N LEU A 202 0.49 -6.72 28.49
CA LEU A 202 -0.01 -6.40 27.15
C LEU A 202 -0.09 -4.88 26.93
N GLY A 203 0.14 -4.46 25.68
CA GLY A 203 0.15 -3.05 25.28
C GLY A 203 1.30 -2.28 25.93
N THR A 204 2.47 -2.91 26.02
CA THR A 204 3.64 -2.37 26.73
C THR A 204 4.95 -2.58 25.97
N ILE A 205 5.93 -1.76 26.32
CA ILE A 205 7.34 -2.12 26.15
C ILE A 205 7.85 -2.53 27.54
N LEU A 206 8.36 -3.75 27.64
CA LEU A 206 8.97 -4.31 28.86
C LEU A 206 10.48 -4.07 28.85
N ARG A 207 11.10 -4.06 30.03
CA ARG A 207 12.55 -3.96 30.22
C ARG A 207 13.02 -4.84 31.37
N ILE A 208 13.92 -5.78 31.08
CA ILE A 208 14.45 -6.76 32.04
C ILE A 208 15.98 -6.87 31.97
N ASP A 209 16.59 -7.31 33.08
CA ASP A 209 18.03 -7.56 33.18
C ASP A 209 18.30 -9.08 33.16
N VAL A 210 18.70 -9.61 32.01
CA VAL A 210 18.99 -11.05 31.83
C VAL A 210 20.39 -11.46 32.35
N ASP A 211 21.20 -10.50 32.78
CA ASP A 211 22.55 -10.72 33.29
C ASP A 211 22.60 -10.84 34.82
N ARG A 212 21.61 -10.27 35.52
CA ARG A 212 21.58 -10.19 37.00
C ARG A 212 20.48 -11.01 37.67
N GLY A 213 19.89 -11.97 36.96
CA GLY A 213 18.95 -12.93 37.53
C GLY A 213 18.82 -14.18 36.65
N ASP A 214 18.10 -15.18 37.14
CA ASP A 214 17.81 -16.39 36.39
C ASP A 214 16.33 -16.77 36.55
N PRO A 215 15.45 -16.52 35.55
CA PRO A 215 15.79 -16.15 34.16
C PRO A 215 16.16 -14.68 33.93
N TYR A 216 15.78 -13.76 34.82
CA TYR A 216 16.12 -12.33 34.75
C TYR A 216 15.90 -11.63 36.11
N ALA A 217 16.38 -10.39 36.23
CA ALA A 217 16.10 -9.46 37.31
C ALA A 217 15.32 -8.23 36.80
N ILE A 218 14.68 -7.51 37.72
CA ILE A 218 13.96 -6.26 37.44
C ILE A 218 14.92 -5.07 37.61
N PRO A 219 15.09 -4.21 36.59
CA PRO A 219 15.79 -2.95 36.75
C PRO A 219 15.12 -2.07 37.82
N PRO A 220 15.86 -1.56 38.82
CA PRO A 220 15.28 -0.84 39.96
C PRO A 220 14.65 0.50 39.59
N ASP A 221 15.00 1.05 38.42
CA ASP A 221 14.46 2.28 37.86
C ASP A 221 13.23 2.03 36.97
N ASN A 222 12.74 0.80 36.81
CA ASN A 222 11.45 0.56 36.16
C ASN A 222 10.32 1.25 36.96
N PRO A 223 9.34 1.88 36.30
CA PRO A 223 8.24 2.61 36.94
C PRO A 223 7.50 1.84 38.04
N TYR A 224 7.36 0.52 37.89
CA TYR A 224 6.61 -0.34 38.81
C TYR A 224 7.51 -1.31 39.60
N ALA A 225 8.82 -1.07 39.65
CA ALA A 225 9.77 -1.96 40.35
C ALA A 225 9.43 -2.15 41.85
N SER A 226 8.79 -1.16 42.46
CA SER A 226 8.38 -1.19 43.88
C SER A 226 6.89 -1.56 44.10
N GLY A 227 6.16 -1.96 43.06
CA GLY A 227 4.75 -2.32 43.10
C GLY A 227 3.83 -1.31 42.39
N GLY A 228 2.51 -1.58 42.40
CA GLY A 228 1.49 -0.77 41.70
C GLY A 228 1.25 -1.16 40.23
N GLY A 229 2.02 -2.12 39.71
CA GLY A 229 1.91 -2.65 38.35
C GLY A 229 2.86 -3.82 38.15
N ARG A 230 2.99 -4.29 36.91
CA ARG A 230 3.97 -5.31 36.54
C ARG A 230 5.38 -4.69 36.55
N PRO A 231 6.30 -5.20 37.38
CA PRO A 231 7.62 -4.59 37.55
C PRO A 231 8.46 -4.60 36.26
N GLU A 232 8.12 -5.44 35.29
CA GLU A 232 8.78 -5.54 33.98
C GLU A 232 8.51 -4.34 33.06
N ILE A 233 7.44 -3.57 33.29
CA ILE A 233 7.00 -2.49 32.38
C ILE A 233 8.01 -1.35 32.37
N TYR A 234 8.42 -0.94 31.16
CA TYR A 234 9.15 0.30 30.89
C TYR A 234 8.19 1.43 30.49
N ALA A 235 7.23 1.14 29.61
CA ALA A 235 6.20 2.06 29.14
C ALA A 235 4.93 1.28 28.72
N GLY A 236 3.77 1.93 28.68
CA GLY A 236 2.49 1.26 28.41
C GLY A 236 1.47 2.11 27.65
N GLY A 237 0.30 1.52 27.39
CA GLY A 237 -0.78 2.20 26.65
C GLY A 237 -0.55 2.21 25.14
N PHE A 238 0.09 1.17 24.60
CA PHE A 238 0.23 0.93 23.15
C PHE A 238 -0.83 -0.06 22.66
N ARG A 239 -1.13 -0.05 21.37
CA ARG A 239 -1.94 -1.11 20.74
C ARG A 239 -1.06 -2.29 20.34
N ASN A 240 -0.11 -2.06 19.46
CA ASN A 240 0.84 -3.04 18.94
C ASN A 240 2.16 -2.35 18.56
N PRO A 241 3.09 -2.14 19.53
CA PRO A 241 4.40 -1.55 19.28
C PRO A 241 5.31 -2.54 18.53
N TYR A 242 5.05 -2.72 17.24
CA TYR A 242 5.49 -3.84 16.42
C TYR A 242 7.02 -3.88 16.25
N LYS A 243 7.62 -2.85 15.62
CA LYS A 243 9.07 -2.63 15.67
C LYS A 243 9.44 -1.37 16.43
N PHE A 244 10.53 -1.50 17.19
CA PHE A 244 11.19 -0.38 17.84
C PHE A 244 12.71 -0.48 17.72
N SER A 245 13.38 0.66 17.85
CA SER A 245 14.84 0.76 17.81
C SER A 245 15.34 1.79 18.81
N PHE A 246 16.63 1.73 19.10
CA PHE A 246 17.33 2.78 19.83
C PHE A 246 18.13 3.61 18.84
N ASP A 247 18.06 4.92 18.96
CA ASP A 247 19.06 5.78 18.34
C ASP A 247 20.40 5.53 19.04
N ARG A 248 21.35 4.89 18.32
CA ARG A 248 22.66 4.50 18.86
C ARG A 248 23.47 5.66 19.44
N GLN A 249 23.20 6.89 19.01
CA GLN A 249 23.93 8.07 19.50
C GLN A 249 23.32 8.67 20.76
N THR A 250 21.99 8.75 20.84
CA THR A 250 21.28 9.46 21.92
C THR A 250 20.70 8.52 22.98
N GLY A 251 20.44 7.26 22.61
CA GLY A 251 19.70 6.30 23.42
C GLY A 251 18.18 6.49 23.40
N GLU A 252 17.65 7.41 22.57
CA GLU A 252 16.20 7.56 22.40
C GLU A 252 15.59 6.27 21.85
N LEU A 253 14.51 5.78 22.49
CA LEU A 253 13.73 4.64 22.02
C LEU A 253 12.64 5.16 21.08
N TRP A 254 12.52 4.55 19.90
CA TRP A 254 11.48 4.87 18.92
C TRP A 254 10.68 3.64 18.57
N ALA A 255 9.35 3.74 18.55
CA ALA A 255 8.45 2.63 18.24
C ALA A 255 7.44 3.01 17.17
N GLY A 256 7.17 2.10 16.23
CA GLY A 256 5.96 2.14 15.42
C GLY A 256 4.84 1.41 16.15
N ASP A 257 3.76 2.10 16.48
CA ASP A 257 2.57 1.52 17.12
C ASP A 257 1.45 1.38 16.09
N VAL A 258 1.07 0.13 15.79
CA VAL A 258 0.10 -0.18 14.72
C VAL A 258 -1.31 0.14 15.17
N GLY A 259 -2.02 0.91 14.36
CA GLY A 259 -3.42 1.32 14.56
C GLY A 259 -4.47 0.23 14.40
N GLU A 260 -5.67 0.47 14.92
CA GLU A 260 -6.85 -0.36 14.72
C GLU A 260 -7.70 0.13 13.54
N ALA A 261 -8.27 1.33 13.67
CA ALA A 261 -9.34 1.83 12.84
C ALA A 261 -8.83 2.84 11.82
N SER A 262 -8.00 3.80 12.24
CA SER A 262 -7.75 4.97 11.41
C SER A 262 -6.37 5.60 11.50
N ARG A 263 -5.56 5.33 12.53
CA ARG A 263 -4.28 6.02 12.72
C ARG A 263 -3.15 5.04 13.00
N GLU A 264 -2.08 5.20 12.24
CA GLU A 264 -0.78 4.58 12.50
C GLU A 264 0.14 5.59 13.20
N GLU A 265 0.99 5.14 14.12
CA GLU A 265 1.73 6.01 15.03
C GLU A 265 3.24 5.74 15.03
N LEU A 266 4.03 6.80 15.14
CA LEU A 266 5.46 6.75 15.40
C LEU A 266 5.78 7.53 16.68
N ASP A 267 6.20 6.81 17.70
CA ASP A 267 6.41 7.31 19.06
C ASP A 267 7.87 7.43 19.41
N ARG A 268 8.20 8.50 20.14
CA ARG A 268 9.42 8.56 20.94
C ARG A 268 9.10 8.10 22.36
N VAL A 269 9.62 6.95 22.74
CA VAL A 269 9.22 6.28 23.97
C VAL A 269 10.08 6.67 25.17
N GLU A 270 9.44 7.26 26.16
CA GLU A 270 10.00 7.61 27.46
C GLU A 270 9.60 6.62 28.56
N ILE A 271 10.45 6.50 29.58
CA ILE A 271 10.20 5.66 30.75
C ILE A 271 8.95 6.11 31.50
N GLY A 272 8.04 5.18 31.77
CA GLY A 272 6.76 5.44 32.42
C GLY A 272 5.71 6.13 31.54
N GLY A 273 6.01 6.38 30.27
CA GLY A 273 5.07 7.01 29.34
C GLY A 273 3.80 6.16 29.12
N HIS A 274 2.68 6.85 28.90
CA HIS A 274 1.39 6.26 28.56
C HIS A 274 0.93 6.75 27.18
N TYR A 275 0.90 5.88 26.18
CA TYR A 275 0.69 6.28 24.75
C TYR A 275 -0.78 6.31 24.32
N GLY A 276 -1.68 5.97 25.23
CA GLY A 276 -3.06 6.41 25.17
C GLY A 276 -4.06 5.33 24.74
N TRP A 277 -3.62 4.27 24.09
CA TRP A 277 -4.48 3.15 23.71
C TRP A 277 -5.15 2.49 24.94
N PRO A 278 -6.43 2.07 24.85
CA PRO A 278 -7.39 2.28 23.75
C PRO A 278 -8.21 3.57 23.89
N THR A 279 -7.89 4.47 24.82
CA THR A 279 -8.61 5.75 24.94
C THR A 279 -8.34 6.65 23.74
N LEU A 280 -7.08 6.67 23.28
CA LEU A 280 -6.63 7.36 22.09
C LEU A 280 -6.11 6.37 21.04
N GLU A 281 -6.32 6.73 19.78
CA GLU A 281 -5.64 6.16 18.62
C GLU A 281 -5.02 7.35 17.88
N GLY A 282 -3.70 7.48 17.96
CA GLY A 282 -2.96 8.70 17.68
C GLY A 282 -3.44 9.85 18.57
N THR A 283 -3.76 10.98 17.94
CA THR A 283 -4.36 12.12 18.66
C THR A 283 -5.89 12.06 18.75
N ARG A 284 -6.52 11.04 18.14
CA ARG A 284 -7.97 10.90 18.06
C ARG A 284 -8.53 10.10 19.22
N CYS A 285 -9.76 10.43 19.59
CA CYS A 285 -10.52 9.64 20.54
C CYS A 285 -10.96 8.33 19.90
N TYR A 286 -10.65 7.20 20.54
CA TYR A 286 -11.08 5.88 20.08
C TYR A 286 -12.15 5.30 21.01
N LYS A 287 -11.84 5.08 22.30
CA LYS A 287 -12.81 4.63 23.31
C LYS A 287 -12.86 5.57 24.51
N PRO A 288 -13.88 6.46 24.63
CA PRO A 288 -14.99 6.69 23.70
C PRO A 288 -14.58 7.48 22.45
N LEU A 289 -15.38 7.44 21.38
CA LEU A 289 -15.10 8.14 20.10
C LEU A 289 -15.10 9.67 20.21
N VAL A 290 -15.69 10.24 21.27
CA VAL A 290 -15.72 11.68 21.53
C VAL A 290 -15.55 11.95 23.03
N GLY A 291 -14.94 13.09 23.38
CA GLY A 291 -14.81 13.51 24.78
C GLY A 291 -13.88 12.62 25.62
N CYS A 292 -12.96 11.90 24.98
CA CYS A 292 -11.98 11.05 25.66
C CYS A 292 -10.99 11.87 26.50
N ASP A 293 -10.50 11.26 27.57
CA ASP A 293 -9.49 11.84 28.44
C ASP A 293 -8.11 11.81 27.78
N ARG A 294 -7.44 12.97 27.72
CA ARG A 294 -6.08 13.13 27.17
C ARG A 294 -5.03 13.39 28.26
N ALA A 295 -5.46 13.60 29.51
CA ALA A 295 -4.54 13.95 30.58
C ALA A 295 -3.52 12.82 30.82
N GLY A 296 -2.24 13.18 30.92
CA GLY A 296 -1.15 12.24 31.18
C GLY A 296 -0.81 11.30 30.02
N LYS A 297 -1.42 11.46 28.84
CA LYS A 297 -1.13 10.65 27.65
C LYS A 297 -0.10 11.38 26.77
N VAL A 298 0.87 10.65 26.26
CA VAL A 298 1.92 11.16 25.38
C VAL A 298 1.43 11.02 23.94
N PRO A 299 1.35 12.11 23.15
CA PRO A 299 0.98 12.01 21.74
C PRO A 299 2.15 11.45 20.90
N PRO A 300 1.86 10.83 19.75
CA PRO A 300 2.90 10.38 18.84
C PRO A 300 3.66 11.57 18.26
N VAL A 301 4.92 11.34 17.88
CA VAL A 301 5.74 12.36 17.19
C VAL A 301 5.21 12.59 15.78
N PHE A 302 4.73 11.52 15.15
CA PHE A 302 4.09 11.53 13.85
C PHE A 302 2.97 10.49 13.81
N GLU A 303 1.86 10.82 13.16
CA GLU A 303 0.74 9.92 12.90
C GLU A 303 0.28 10.07 11.45
N TYR A 304 -0.27 9.01 10.86
CA TYR A 304 -0.86 9.07 9.54
C TYR A 304 -2.12 8.22 9.43
N ASP A 305 -2.98 8.54 8.47
CA ASP A 305 -4.27 7.88 8.29
C ASP A 305 -4.09 6.52 7.59
N HIS A 306 -4.97 5.55 7.86
CA HIS A 306 -5.03 4.25 7.16
C HIS A 306 -5.33 4.38 5.65
N THR A 307 -5.54 5.61 5.19
CA THR A 307 -5.52 5.96 3.78
C THR A 307 -4.12 6.12 3.19
N ASP A 308 -3.14 6.57 3.97
CA ASP A 308 -1.77 6.86 3.53
C ASP A 308 -0.78 5.72 3.82
N GLY A 309 -1.15 4.80 4.70
CA GLY A 309 -0.56 3.48 4.92
C GLY A 309 -1.58 2.57 5.60
N GLY A 310 -1.20 1.44 6.18
CA GLY A 310 -2.16 0.58 6.90
C GLY A 310 -1.54 -0.41 7.88
N SER A 311 -0.24 -0.28 8.15
CA SER A 311 0.44 -0.89 9.29
C SER A 311 1.83 -0.29 9.38
N VAL A 312 2.05 0.63 10.32
CA VAL A 312 3.39 1.19 10.56
C VAL A 312 4.34 0.08 10.99
N THR A 313 5.48 0.02 10.30
CA THR A 313 6.49 -0.99 10.59
C THR A 313 7.39 -0.54 11.75
N GLY A 314 7.67 0.76 11.85
CA GLY A 314 8.76 1.32 12.66
C GLY A 314 10.01 1.58 11.82
N GLY A 315 11.14 1.92 12.46
CA GLY A 315 12.30 2.46 11.76
C GLY A 315 13.55 2.65 12.61
N PHE A 316 14.55 3.32 12.04
CA PHE A 316 15.81 3.69 12.70
C PHE A 316 16.16 5.15 12.47
N VAL A 317 16.74 5.80 13.47
CA VAL A 317 17.45 7.07 13.24
C VAL A 317 18.71 6.78 12.44
N TYR A 318 18.83 7.36 11.24
CA TYR A 318 19.95 7.09 10.35
C TYR A 318 21.26 7.69 10.92
N ARG A 319 22.27 6.83 11.12
CA ARG A 319 23.60 7.21 11.64
C ARG A 319 24.74 6.87 10.70
N GLY A 320 24.41 6.41 9.49
CA GLY A 320 25.36 6.11 8.42
C GLY A 320 26.00 7.37 7.81
N ARG A 321 26.98 7.16 6.94
CA ARG A 321 27.75 8.23 6.30
C ARG A 321 27.48 8.32 4.80
N ALA A 322 26.94 7.27 4.20
CA ALA A 322 26.69 7.24 2.77
C ALA A 322 25.63 8.27 2.35
N MET A 323 24.64 8.56 3.21
CA MET A 323 23.53 9.47 2.93
C MET A 323 23.46 10.62 3.96
N PRO A 324 24.38 11.61 3.89
CA PRO A 324 24.49 12.66 4.91
C PRO A 324 23.21 13.45 5.19
N ASP A 325 22.35 13.64 4.18
CA ASP A 325 21.08 14.37 4.30
C ASP A 325 20.06 13.69 5.22
N LEU A 326 20.24 12.39 5.48
CA LEU A 326 19.41 11.61 6.39
C LEU A 326 20.00 11.55 7.80
N TYR A 327 21.23 12.01 8.01
CA TYR A 327 21.92 11.84 9.29
C TYR A 327 21.14 12.48 10.44
N GLY A 328 20.81 11.67 11.45
CA GLY A 328 20.04 12.07 12.62
C GLY A 328 18.53 12.17 12.41
N LYS A 329 18.02 11.78 11.23
CA LYS A 329 16.58 11.72 10.94
C LYS A 329 16.07 10.30 11.06
N MET A 330 14.81 10.16 11.48
CA MET A 330 14.15 8.86 11.59
C MET A 330 13.71 8.38 10.21
N VAL A 331 14.14 7.19 9.82
CA VAL A 331 13.70 6.51 8.60
C VAL A 331 12.81 5.35 9.00
N PHE A 332 11.57 5.33 8.52
CA PHE A 332 10.55 4.34 8.91
C PHE A 332 9.71 3.93 7.71
N GLY A 333 8.89 2.88 7.85
CA GLY A 333 8.09 2.36 6.76
C GLY A 333 6.71 1.85 7.16
N ASP A 334 5.98 1.40 6.14
CA ASP A 334 4.64 0.83 6.26
C ASP A 334 4.56 -0.50 5.53
N PHE A 335 4.03 -1.51 6.22
CA PHE A 335 3.97 -2.88 5.74
C PHE A 335 3.01 -3.03 4.55
N VAL A 336 1.84 -2.40 4.60
CA VAL A 336 0.75 -2.64 3.62
C VAL A 336 1.04 -1.95 2.28
N PHE A 337 1.58 -0.73 2.33
CA PHE A 337 1.82 0.09 1.13
C PHE A 337 3.26 0.02 0.65
N GLY A 338 4.16 -0.57 1.44
CA GLY A 338 5.58 -0.73 1.08
C GLY A 338 6.33 0.59 0.93
N ARG A 339 5.88 1.61 1.66
CA ARG A 339 6.46 2.96 1.64
C ARG A 339 7.57 3.08 2.68
N VAL A 340 8.54 3.93 2.38
CA VAL A 340 9.59 4.35 3.30
C VAL A 340 9.64 5.86 3.34
N TRP A 341 9.64 6.43 4.55
CA TRP A 341 9.69 7.87 4.79
C TRP A 341 10.94 8.25 5.58
N VAL A 342 11.27 9.53 5.53
CA VAL A 342 12.14 10.21 6.48
C VAL A 342 11.33 11.22 7.27
N LEU A 343 11.48 11.20 8.59
CA LEU A 343 10.89 12.16 9.48
C LEU A 343 11.88 13.28 9.80
N GLU A 344 11.45 14.52 9.54
CA GLU A 344 12.07 15.72 10.06
C GLU A 344 11.26 16.24 11.24
N ARG A 345 11.93 16.74 12.28
CA ARG A 345 11.25 17.35 13.44
C ARG A 345 11.39 18.85 13.36
N ASP A 346 10.30 19.57 13.64
CA ASP A 346 10.33 21.01 13.85
C ASP A 346 10.96 21.38 15.20
N ALA A 347 11.09 22.68 15.46
CA ALA A 347 11.68 23.21 16.69
C ALA A 347 10.87 22.87 17.95
N GLU A 348 9.58 22.53 17.80
CA GLU A 348 8.68 22.12 18.87
C GLU A 348 8.61 20.59 19.02
N GLY A 349 9.32 19.83 18.19
CA GLY A 349 9.40 18.37 18.23
C GLY A 349 8.30 17.64 17.49
N ARG A 350 7.44 18.32 16.72
CA ARG A 350 6.45 17.65 15.84
C ARG A 350 7.14 17.16 14.58
N GLY A 351 6.75 15.99 14.10
CA GLY A 351 7.30 15.38 12.90
C GLY A 351 6.57 15.78 11.61
N GLU A 352 7.33 16.06 10.56
CA GLU A 352 6.87 16.06 9.17
C GLU A 352 7.60 14.94 8.40
N ALA A 353 6.87 14.16 7.60
CA ALA A 353 7.43 12.99 6.93
C ALA A 353 7.45 13.16 5.40
N ASP A 354 8.63 13.01 4.82
CA ASP A 354 8.84 13.00 3.36
C ASP A 354 9.02 11.57 2.86
N VAL A 355 8.44 11.25 1.71
CA VAL A 355 8.58 9.93 1.08
C VAL A 355 10.01 9.77 0.53
N LEU A 356 10.76 8.79 1.02
CA LEU A 356 12.04 8.36 0.46
C LEU A 356 11.88 7.31 -0.63
N VAL A 357 10.97 6.36 -0.42
CA VAL A 357 10.63 5.30 -1.38
C VAL A 357 9.11 5.20 -1.49
N GLY A 358 8.60 5.44 -2.70
CA GLY A 358 7.16 5.37 -3.00
C GLY A 358 6.59 3.96 -2.91
N GLY A 359 5.26 3.87 -2.75
CA GLY A 359 4.55 2.60 -2.67
C GLY A 359 4.60 1.80 -3.97
N GLY A 360 4.52 0.47 -3.86
CA GLY A 360 4.54 -0.46 -5.01
C GLY A 360 5.94 -0.88 -5.48
N ARG A 361 7.02 -0.30 -4.93
CA ARG A 361 8.41 -0.75 -5.19
C ARG A 361 8.86 -1.87 -4.26
N LEU A 362 8.40 -1.84 -3.02
CA LEU A 362 8.52 -2.94 -2.06
C LEU A 362 7.13 -3.52 -1.83
N PRO A 363 6.94 -4.85 -1.88
CA PRO A 363 5.63 -5.45 -1.67
C PRO A 363 5.21 -5.48 -0.20
N SER A 364 6.12 -5.68 0.76
CA SER A 364 5.79 -5.65 2.19
C SER A 364 6.97 -5.29 3.11
N VAL A 365 7.07 -4.04 3.57
CA VAL A 365 8.15 -3.59 4.47
C VAL A 365 7.88 -4.08 5.90
N VAL A 366 8.61 -5.09 6.37
CA VAL A 366 8.32 -5.75 7.66
C VAL A 366 9.32 -5.41 8.76
N GLY A 367 10.45 -4.84 8.40
CA GLY A 367 11.44 -4.40 9.35
C GLY A 367 12.56 -3.63 8.70
N PHE A 368 13.32 -2.97 9.55
CA PHE A 368 14.58 -2.34 9.20
C PHE A 368 15.68 -2.96 10.06
N ALA A 369 16.92 -2.80 9.65
CA ALA A 369 18.08 -3.06 10.47
C ALA A 369 19.18 -2.07 10.14
N GLU A 370 20.17 -1.96 11.02
CA GLU A 370 21.34 -1.12 10.81
C GLU A 370 22.61 -1.96 10.92
N ASP A 371 23.63 -1.62 10.14
CA ASP A 371 24.95 -2.23 10.23
C ASP A 371 25.87 -1.55 11.26
N GLY A 372 27.11 -2.03 11.37
CA GLY A 372 28.11 -1.47 12.27
C GLY A 372 28.43 0.01 12.02
N GLU A 373 28.26 0.47 10.78
CA GLU A 373 28.54 1.83 10.32
C GLU A 373 27.31 2.74 10.35
N GLY A 374 26.12 2.20 10.68
CA GLY A 374 24.85 2.92 10.75
C GLY A 374 24.13 3.01 9.40
N GLU A 375 24.55 2.25 8.40
CA GLU A 375 23.81 2.11 7.15
C GLU A 375 22.60 1.19 7.34
N LEU A 376 21.52 1.45 6.61
CA LEU A 376 20.24 0.77 6.84
C LEU A 376 19.95 -0.33 5.82
N TYR A 377 19.27 -1.34 6.32
CA TYR A 377 18.61 -2.38 5.55
C TYR A 377 17.10 -2.28 5.68
N VAL A 378 16.39 -2.68 4.62
CA VAL A 378 14.93 -2.86 4.58
C VAL A 378 14.63 -4.32 4.29
N LEU A 379 13.76 -4.93 5.10
CA LEU A 379 13.34 -6.31 4.95
C LEU A 379 12.01 -6.34 4.19
N ASP A 380 11.96 -7.17 3.15
CA ASP A 380 10.75 -7.46 2.38
C ASP A 380 10.20 -8.84 2.74
N TRP A 381 9.06 -8.85 3.44
CA TRP A 381 8.43 -10.07 3.92
C TRP A 381 7.92 -10.97 2.80
N ALA A 382 7.24 -10.38 1.82
CA ALA A 382 6.58 -11.14 0.75
C ALA A 382 7.59 -11.56 -0.33
N GLY A 383 8.52 -10.67 -0.69
CA GLY A 383 9.55 -10.97 -1.69
C GLY A 383 10.71 -11.82 -1.16
N GLY A 384 10.86 -11.93 0.18
CA GLY A 384 11.92 -12.73 0.78
C GLY A 384 13.30 -12.09 0.63
N GLU A 385 13.36 -10.76 0.56
CA GLU A 385 14.58 -10.03 0.21
C GLU A 385 15.02 -9.10 1.34
N VAL A 386 16.33 -8.80 1.36
CA VAL A 386 16.91 -7.75 2.18
C VAL A 386 17.56 -6.74 1.26
N PHE A 387 17.14 -5.49 1.36
CA PHE A 387 17.67 -4.38 0.56
C PHE A 387 18.57 -3.49 1.41
N ALA A 388 19.77 -3.18 0.94
CA ALA A 388 20.58 -2.10 1.49
C ALA A 388 20.06 -0.77 0.94
N MET A 389 19.89 0.21 1.82
CA MET A 389 19.63 1.59 1.44
C MET A 389 20.95 2.23 1.01
N LYS A 390 20.99 2.76 -0.22
CA LYS A 390 22.18 3.37 -0.82
C LYS A 390 21.88 4.78 -1.28
N PRO A 391 22.89 5.65 -1.44
CA PRO A 391 22.69 6.95 -2.06
C PRO A 391 22.05 6.78 -3.43
N GLY A 392 20.95 7.49 -3.67
CA GLY A 392 20.42 7.68 -5.01
C GLY A 392 21.17 8.80 -5.72
N ASP A 393 21.15 8.80 -7.06
CA ASP A 393 21.58 9.98 -7.81
C ASP A 393 20.74 11.18 -7.35
N PRO A 394 21.33 12.37 -7.10
CA PRO A 394 20.58 13.59 -6.91
C PRO A 394 19.90 13.94 -8.24
N ALA A 395 18.79 13.28 -8.51
CA ALA A 395 17.89 13.67 -9.56
C ALA A 395 17.20 14.97 -9.12
N PRO A 396 16.80 15.85 -10.06
CA PRO A 396 15.80 16.85 -9.74
C PRO A 396 14.64 16.08 -9.12
N VAL A 397 14.29 16.41 -7.87
CA VAL A 397 13.04 15.93 -7.26
C VAL A 397 11.97 16.12 -8.31
N GLU A 398 11.18 15.07 -8.59
CA GLU A 398 9.99 15.25 -9.41
C GLU A 398 9.12 16.21 -8.62
N THR A 399 9.23 17.50 -8.93
CA THR A 399 8.30 18.50 -8.42
C THR A 399 7.06 18.28 -9.24
N ILE A 400 6.26 17.32 -8.77
CA ILE A 400 4.90 17.15 -9.27
C ILE A 400 4.25 18.52 -9.09
N PRO A 401 3.84 19.18 -10.17
CA PRO A 401 3.52 20.59 -10.05
C PRO A 401 2.39 20.81 -9.04
N GLU A 402 2.47 21.90 -8.29
CA GLU A 402 1.43 22.26 -7.32
C GLU A 402 0.13 22.57 -8.05
N LEU A 403 0.21 23.18 -9.24
CA LEU A 403 -0.96 23.54 -10.04
C LEU A 403 -1.16 22.58 -11.23
N LEU A 404 -2.42 22.27 -11.53
CA LEU A 404 -2.79 21.43 -12.67
C LEU A 404 -2.33 22.06 -14.00
N SER A 405 -2.44 23.39 -14.14
CA SER A 405 -1.95 24.15 -15.30
C SER A 405 -0.47 23.95 -15.61
N GLN A 406 0.34 23.59 -14.61
CA GLN A 406 1.78 23.39 -14.73
C GLN A 406 2.15 21.94 -15.12
N THR A 407 1.17 21.03 -15.17
CA THR A 407 1.41 19.60 -15.43
C THR A 407 1.65 19.26 -16.90
N GLY A 408 1.33 20.17 -17.82
CA GLY A 408 1.36 19.94 -19.27
C GLY A 408 0.21 19.07 -19.80
N CYS A 409 -0.69 18.60 -18.92
CA CYS A 409 -1.84 17.75 -19.26
C CYS A 409 -3.13 18.53 -19.57
N VAL A 410 -3.11 19.83 -19.33
CA VAL A 410 -4.17 20.78 -19.66
C VAL A 410 -3.57 21.96 -20.43
N ASP A 411 -4.41 22.77 -21.05
CA ASP A 411 -4.00 24.07 -21.58
C ASP A 411 -3.63 25.00 -20.42
N ALA A 412 -2.40 25.50 -20.40
CA ALA A 412 -1.92 26.36 -19.31
C ALA A 412 -2.68 27.69 -19.22
N ALA A 413 -3.29 28.17 -20.32
CA ALA A 413 -4.10 29.39 -20.34
C ALA A 413 -5.58 29.13 -20.02
N ASP A 414 -6.03 27.87 -20.14
CA ASP A 414 -7.39 27.44 -19.81
C ASP A 414 -7.34 26.00 -19.25
N PRO A 415 -7.03 25.83 -17.95
CA PRO A 415 -6.81 24.51 -17.34
C PRO A 415 -8.01 23.57 -17.41
N LYS A 416 -9.20 24.06 -17.80
CA LYS A 416 -10.39 23.24 -18.01
C LYS A 416 -10.29 22.39 -19.27
N ARG A 417 -9.41 22.74 -20.19
CA ARG A 417 -9.26 22.07 -21.48
C ARG A 417 -8.08 21.10 -21.43
N PRO A 418 -8.30 19.81 -21.71
CA PRO A 418 -7.22 18.84 -21.87
C PRO A 418 -6.20 19.30 -22.92
N ALA A 419 -4.92 18.98 -22.71
CA ALA A 419 -3.91 19.24 -23.72
C ALA A 419 -4.21 18.42 -25.00
N LYS A 420 -3.87 18.99 -26.16
CA LYS A 420 -4.25 18.44 -27.48
C LYS A 420 -3.72 17.03 -27.75
N GLY A 421 -2.66 16.62 -27.06
CA GLY A 421 -2.04 15.30 -27.18
C GLY A 421 -2.77 14.19 -26.43
N LEU A 422 -3.78 14.52 -25.62
CA LEU A 422 -4.56 13.53 -24.89
C LEU A 422 -5.69 12.97 -25.75
N VAL A 423 -5.86 11.66 -25.69
CA VAL A 423 -6.92 10.90 -26.35
C VAL A 423 -8.10 10.76 -25.38
N PRO A 424 -9.28 11.28 -25.72
CA PRO A 424 -10.48 11.09 -24.92
C PRO A 424 -11.02 9.67 -25.06
N TYR A 425 -11.63 9.15 -24.01
CA TYR A 425 -12.32 7.86 -24.04
C TYR A 425 -13.51 7.82 -23.08
N GLY A 426 -14.46 6.94 -23.38
CA GLY A 426 -15.59 6.58 -22.53
C GLY A 426 -15.50 5.13 -22.07
N VAL A 427 -16.28 4.80 -21.04
CA VAL A 427 -16.39 3.44 -20.48
C VAL A 427 -17.84 2.95 -20.56
N ASN A 428 -18.02 1.64 -20.74
CA ASN A 428 -19.33 1.02 -20.78
C ASN A 428 -20.03 1.03 -19.41
N VAL A 429 -19.26 0.80 -18.33
CA VAL A 429 -19.76 0.81 -16.95
C VAL A 429 -18.90 1.73 -16.10
N GLU A 430 -19.51 2.74 -15.50
CA GLU A 430 -18.80 3.69 -14.66
C GLU A 430 -18.49 3.13 -13.27
N LEU A 431 -17.30 3.45 -12.76
CA LEU A 431 -17.02 3.39 -11.34
C LEU A 431 -17.85 4.48 -10.63
N TRP A 432 -18.58 4.09 -9.59
CA TRP A 432 -19.30 5.02 -8.73
C TRP A 432 -18.35 6.03 -8.11
N SER A 433 -18.73 7.30 -8.19
CA SER A 433 -17.94 8.42 -7.66
C SER A 433 -18.90 9.50 -7.21
N ASP A 434 -19.81 9.14 -6.30
CA ASP A 434 -20.64 10.08 -5.57
C ASP A 434 -21.54 10.96 -6.47
N GLY A 435 -21.99 10.39 -7.59
CA GLY A 435 -22.84 11.06 -8.58
C GLY A 435 -22.11 12.01 -9.54
N ALA A 436 -20.77 12.00 -9.56
CA ALA A 436 -20.00 12.87 -10.44
C ALA A 436 -19.94 12.36 -11.89
N ASP A 437 -20.11 13.28 -12.82
CA ASP A 437 -19.74 13.12 -14.23
C ASP A 437 -18.22 13.06 -14.35
N LYS A 438 -17.73 12.22 -15.26
CA LYS A 438 -16.30 11.95 -15.40
C LYS A 438 -15.85 12.07 -16.85
N GLU A 439 -14.94 12.99 -17.10
CA GLU A 439 -14.18 13.04 -18.35
C GLU A 439 -12.88 12.30 -18.21
N ARG A 440 -12.54 11.48 -19.21
CA ARG A 440 -11.37 10.61 -19.17
C ARG A 440 -10.54 10.79 -20.41
N HIS A 441 -9.24 10.86 -20.17
CA HIS A 441 -8.25 11.09 -21.18
C HIS A 441 -7.02 10.26 -20.87
N PHE A 442 -6.27 9.86 -21.89
CA PHE A 442 -4.94 9.29 -21.69
C PHE A 442 -3.98 9.79 -22.76
N ALA A 443 -2.69 9.70 -22.49
CA ALA A 443 -1.64 10.01 -23.44
C ALA A 443 -0.53 8.96 -23.31
N ILE A 444 0.10 8.64 -24.44
CA ILE A 444 1.24 7.71 -24.50
C ILE A 444 2.38 8.39 -25.27
N PRO A 445 3.67 8.07 -24.99
CA PRO A 445 4.78 8.68 -25.71
C PRO A 445 4.71 8.41 -27.22
N ASP A 446 5.10 9.39 -28.03
CA ASP A 446 5.10 9.28 -29.49
C ASP A 446 5.88 8.03 -29.96
N GLY A 447 5.29 7.27 -30.88
CA GLY A 447 5.86 6.01 -31.38
C GLY A 447 5.62 4.77 -30.51
N ALA A 448 5.29 4.92 -29.22
CA ALA A 448 4.93 3.81 -28.35
C ALA A 448 3.53 3.24 -28.67
N ARG A 449 3.22 2.02 -28.23
CA ARG A 449 1.90 1.40 -28.38
C ARG A 449 1.45 0.78 -27.06
N ILE A 450 0.14 0.73 -26.83
CA ILE A 450 -0.47 -0.02 -25.75
C ILE A 450 -0.61 -1.48 -26.20
N THR A 451 -0.21 -2.43 -25.34
CA THR A 451 -0.46 -3.86 -25.53
C THR A 451 -1.61 -4.32 -24.62
N VAL A 452 -2.17 -5.48 -24.93
CA VAL A 452 -3.33 -6.05 -24.22
C VAL A 452 -2.97 -7.44 -23.74
N ASP A 453 -3.26 -7.75 -22.47
CA ASP A 453 -3.05 -9.09 -21.92
C ASP A 453 -4.20 -10.06 -22.25
N GLU A 454 -4.06 -11.32 -21.85
CA GLU A 454 -5.05 -12.38 -22.09
C GLU A 454 -6.42 -12.13 -21.42
N HIS A 455 -6.48 -11.20 -20.47
CA HIS A 455 -7.71 -10.81 -19.78
C HIS A 455 -8.30 -9.50 -20.34
N GLY A 456 -7.68 -8.91 -21.37
CA GLY A 456 -8.14 -7.65 -21.96
C GLY A 456 -7.65 -6.40 -21.22
N ASN A 457 -6.77 -6.51 -20.22
CA ASN A 457 -6.24 -5.33 -19.53
C ASN A 457 -5.18 -4.65 -20.40
N PHE A 458 -5.17 -3.31 -20.37
CA PHE A 458 -4.19 -2.54 -21.13
C PHE A 458 -2.88 -2.41 -20.34
N GLU A 459 -1.78 -2.75 -20.97
CA GLU A 459 -0.44 -2.47 -20.47
C GLU A 459 0.06 -1.17 -21.13
N MET A 460 0.04 -0.10 -20.35
CA MET A 460 0.45 1.23 -20.82
C MET A 460 1.98 1.26 -21.00
N PRO A 461 2.56 1.86 -22.06
CA PRO A 461 4.00 1.99 -22.19
C PRO A 461 4.58 2.95 -21.13
N PRO A 462 5.85 2.79 -20.70
CA PRO A 462 6.53 3.78 -19.86
C PRO A 462 6.44 5.20 -20.44
N GLY A 463 6.17 6.20 -19.62
CA GLY A 463 5.91 7.59 -20.03
C GLY A 463 4.43 7.92 -20.26
N SER A 464 3.52 6.96 -20.07
CA SER A 464 2.08 7.17 -20.26
C SER A 464 1.45 8.00 -19.13
N MET A 465 0.36 8.68 -19.46
CA MET A 465 -0.43 9.50 -18.56
C MET A 465 -1.90 9.14 -18.69
N MET A 466 -2.62 9.04 -17.58
CA MET A 466 -4.07 8.96 -17.53
C MET A 466 -4.59 10.14 -16.73
N MET A 467 -5.65 10.77 -17.23
CA MET A 467 -6.27 11.92 -16.60
C MET A 467 -7.77 11.69 -16.49
N LYS A 468 -8.32 11.93 -15.31
CA LYS A 468 -9.76 11.87 -15.06
C LYS A 468 -10.20 13.13 -14.33
N THR A 469 -11.14 13.86 -14.91
CA THR A 469 -11.72 15.07 -14.32
C THR A 469 -13.15 14.79 -13.86
N PHE A 470 -13.46 15.14 -12.62
CA PHE A 470 -14.73 14.91 -11.96
C PHE A 470 -15.49 16.22 -11.83
N ARG A 471 -16.78 16.20 -12.10
CA ARG A 471 -17.65 17.36 -11.96
C ARG A 471 -19.05 16.99 -11.49
N LYS A 472 -19.76 17.98 -10.95
CA LYS A 472 -21.19 17.89 -10.65
C LYS A 472 -21.88 19.06 -11.35
N GLY A 473 -22.66 18.78 -12.38
CA GLY A 473 -23.14 19.81 -13.30
C GLY A 473 -21.96 20.54 -13.96
N GLU A 474 -21.90 21.87 -13.84
CA GLU A 474 -20.81 22.67 -14.40
C GLU A 474 -19.60 22.84 -13.45
N ARG A 475 -19.72 22.44 -12.17
CA ARG A 475 -18.66 22.60 -11.17
C ARG A 475 -17.65 21.46 -11.26
N LEU A 476 -16.41 21.79 -11.62
CA LEU A 476 -15.25 20.90 -11.52
C LEU A 476 -14.88 20.74 -10.04
N ILE A 477 -14.67 19.49 -9.63
CA ILE A 477 -14.38 19.10 -8.25
C ILE A 477 -12.90 18.76 -8.13
N GLU A 478 -12.45 17.78 -8.92
CA GLU A 478 -11.07 17.32 -8.92
C GLU A 478 -10.62 16.83 -10.29
N THR A 479 -9.32 16.85 -10.52
CA THR A 479 -8.66 16.17 -11.63
C THR A 479 -7.61 15.22 -11.08
N ARG A 480 -7.70 13.93 -11.41
CA ARG A 480 -6.71 12.92 -11.02
C ARG A 480 -5.80 12.59 -12.18
N LEU A 481 -4.50 12.54 -11.91
CA LEU A 481 -3.45 12.14 -12.83
C LEU A 481 -2.80 10.86 -12.36
N LEU A 482 -2.79 9.82 -13.20
CA LEU A 482 -2.03 8.60 -13.00
C LEU A 482 -0.90 8.56 -14.03
N ARG A 483 0.34 8.43 -13.56
CA ARG A 483 1.55 8.55 -14.38
C ARG A 483 2.29 7.22 -14.39
N LYS A 484 2.60 6.69 -15.57
CA LYS A 484 3.58 5.60 -15.71
C LYS A 484 4.91 6.20 -16.09
N HIS A 485 5.89 6.00 -15.24
CA HIS A 485 7.21 6.60 -15.36
C HIS A 485 8.14 5.79 -16.25
N ALA A 486 9.29 6.38 -16.60
CA ALA A 486 10.20 5.82 -17.60
C ALA A 486 10.77 4.43 -17.25
N ARG A 487 10.93 4.11 -15.94
CA ARG A 487 11.39 2.78 -15.51
C ARG A 487 10.22 1.84 -15.13
N GLY A 488 8.99 2.27 -15.37
CA GLY A 488 7.77 1.49 -15.20
C GLY A 488 7.02 1.71 -13.89
N GLU A 489 7.55 2.54 -12.98
CA GLU A 489 6.86 2.93 -11.73
C GLU A 489 5.58 3.71 -12.03
N TRP A 490 4.65 3.71 -11.08
CA TRP A 490 3.45 4.52 -11.17
C TRP A 490 3.37 5.56 -10.06
N SER A 491 2.87 6.76 -10.37
CA SER A 491 2.43 7.75 -9.37
C SER A 491 1.00 8.22 -9.65
N GLY A 492 0.28 8.62 -8.60
CA GLY A 492 -1.11 9.05 -8.69
C GLY A 492 -1.30 10.34 -7.89
N HIS A 493 -1.95 11.34 -8.46
CA HIS A 493 -2.13 12.65 -7.83
C HIS A 493 -3.51 13.21 -8.11
N SER A 494 -4.20 13.62 -7.06
CA SER A 494 -5.43 14.39 -7.16
C SER A 494 -5.12 15.88 -7.14
N TYR A 495 -5.86 16.66 -7.92
CA TYR A 495 -5.81 18.11 -7.95
C TYR A 495 -7.21 18.65 -7.65
N ARG A 496 -7.37 19.37 -6.55
CA ARG A 496 -8.63 19.99 -6.12
C ARG A 496 -8.86 21.29 -6.87
N TRP A 497 -9.98 21.40 -7.57
CA TRP A 497 -10.35 22.64 -8.26
C TRP A 497 -10.66 23.76 -7.28
N ASN A 498 -10.15 24.96 -7.56
CA ASN A 498 -10.43 26.14 -6.74
C ASN A 498 -11.87 26.65 -6.96
N ASP A 499 -12.37 27.45 -6.00
CA ASP A 499 -13.74 28.00 -6.07
C ASP A 499 -13.97 28.92 -7.28
N ALA A 500 -12.91 29.59 -7.74
CA ALA A 500 -12.95 30.41 -8.94
C ALA A 500 -13.01 29.58 -10.24
N GLN A 501 -12.88 28.25 -10.16
CA GLN A 501 -12.85 27.33 -11.29
C GLN A 501 -11.80 27.74 -12.32
N SER A 502 -10.66 28.24 -11.87
CA SER A 502 -9.59 28.78 -12.73
C SER A 502 -8.41 27.82 -12.87
N ASP A 503 -8.15 27.02 -11.85
CA ASP A 503 -7.10 26.00 -11.81
C ASP A 503 -7.40 24.99 -10.68
N ALA A 504 -6.55 23.98 -10.53
CA ALA A 504 -6.62 23.00 -9.47
C ALA A 504 -5.27 22.82 -8.75
N VAL A 505 -5.31 22.65 -7.43
CA VAL A 505 -4.14 22.52 -6.55
C VAL A 505 -3.95 21.06 -6.14
N ARG A 506 -2.71 20.58 -6.21
CA ARG A 506 -2.34 19.21 -5.85
C ARG A 506 -2.70 18.90 -4.40
N VAL A 507 -3.22 17.70 -4.18
CA VAL A 507 -3.58 17.14 -2.87
C VAL A 507 -2.45 16.23 -2.41
N ASP A 508 -1.79 16.60 -1.31
CA ASP A 508 -0.59 15.89 -0.80
C ASP A 508 -0.94 14.76 0.17
N PHE A 509 -2.06 14.91 0.88
CA PHE A 509 -2.61 13.92 1.80
C PHE A 509 -4.12 13.80 1.54
N ALA A 510 -4.70 12.66 1.89
CA ALA A 510 -6.14 12.48 1.79
C ALA A 510 -6.89 13.61 2.52
N GLU A 511 -7.88 14.21 1.87
CA GLU A 511 -8.72 15.25 2.50
C GLU A 511 -10.20 15.07 2.13
N ASP A 512 -11.10 15.41 3.05
CA ASP A 512 -12.53 15.53 2.76
C ASP A 512 -12.90 17.00 2.55
N ILE A 513 -13.63 17.29 1.47
CA ILE A 513 -14.16 18.62 1.16
C ILE A 513 -15.69 18.61 1.07
N ASP A 514 -16.31 19.78 1.18
CA ASP A 514 -17.74 19.93 0.91
C ASP A 514 -17.96 20.31 -0.56
N VAL A 515 -18.81 19.55 -1.25
CA VAL A 515 -19.26 19.82 -2.62
C VAL A 515 -20.77 19.99 -2.61
N ASP A 516 -21.21 21.23 -2.44
CA ASP A 516 -22.62 21.62 -2.41
C ASP A 516 -23.43 20.87 -1.32
N GLY A 517 -22.87 20.80 -0.09
CA GLY A 517 -23.48 20.12 1.06
C GLY A 517 -23.29 18.61 1.09
N GLN A 518 -22.52 18.05 0.15
CA GLN A 518 -22.16 16.65 0.10
C GLN A 518 -20.65 16.49 0.42
N PRO A 519 -20.28 15.71 1.43
CA PRO A 519 -18.88 15.36 1.67
C PRO A 519 -18.28 14.66 0.45
N TRP A 520 -17.05 15.01 0.10
CA TRP A 520 -16.32 14.45 -1.04
C TRP A 520 -14.91 14.11 -0.61
N ALA A 521 -14.50 12.86 -0.81
CA ALA A 521 -13.18 12.39 -0.43
C ALA A 521 -12.19 12.56 -1.60
N LEU A 522 -11.17 13.38 -1.40
CA LEU A 522 -10.05 13.55 -2.33
C LEU A 522 -8.93 12.59 -1.95
N PRO A 523 -8.56 11.64 -2.84
CA PRO A 523 -7.54 10.70 -2.49
C PRO A 523 -6.15 11.32 -2.53
N GLY A 524 -5.34 11.07 -1.50
CA GLY A 524 -3.91 11.37 -1.50
C GLY A 524 -3.14 10.46 -2.47
N PRO A 525 -1.84 10.74 -2.71
CA PRO A 525 -1.04 9.97 -3.66
C PRO A 525 -0.93 8.47 -3.35
N GLY A 526 -1.03 8.07 -2.08
CA GLY A 526 -0.99 6.67 -1.66
C GLY A 526 -2.25 5.89 -1.93
N GLN A 527 -3.39 6.53 -1.68
CA GLN A 527 -4.71 5.92 -1.87
C GLN A 527 -4.99 5.55 -3.31
N CYS A 528 -4.35 6.23 -4.28
CA CYS A 528 -4.46 5.87 -5.69
C CYS A 528 -4.12 4.39 -5.88
N PHE A 529 -3.08 3.88 -5.21
CA PHE A 529 -2.61 2.49 -5.37
C PHE A 529 -3.34 1.47 -4.53
N ALA A 530 -4.28 1.89 -3.68
CA ALA A 530 -5.23 0.98 -3.05
C ALA A 530 -6.15 0.32 -4.09
N CYS A 531 -6.44 1.01 -5.21
CA CYS A 531 -7.21 0.45 -6.33
C CYS A 531 -6.33 0.19 -7.57
N HIS A 532 -5.42 1.10 -7.90
CA HIS A 532 -4.59 1.03 -9.11
C HIS A 532 -3.40 0.07 -8.95
N LYS A 533 -3.66 -1.22 -8.67
CA LYS A 533 -2.63 -2.23 -8.39
C LYS A 533 -2.05 -2.88 -9.65
N ALA A 534 -0.92 -3.57 -9.51
CA ALA A 534 -0.28 -4.33 -10.59
C ALA A 534 -1.18 -5.43 -11.19
N VAL A 535 -2.02 -6.08 -10.37
CA VAL A 535 -2.96 -7.14 -10.81
C VAL A 535 -4.03 -6.64 -11.79
N VAL A 536 -4.29 -5.33 -11.82
CA VAL A 536 -5.19 -4.65 -12.78
C VAL A 536 -4.40 -3.76 -13.75
N LYS A 537 -3.09 -4.00 -13.90
CA LYS A 537 -2.16 -3.23 -14.74
C LYS A 537 -2.13 -1.73 -14.45
N HIS A 538 -2.61 -1.30 -13.28
CA HIS A 538 -2.78 0.10 -12.85
C HIS A 538 -3.76 0.93 -13.71
N ALA A 539 -4.07 0.56 -14.95
CA ALA A 539 -4.94 1.31 -15.87
C ALA A 539 -6.45 1.01 -15.66
N LEU A 540 -6.95 1.20 -14.43
CA LEU A 540 -8.34 0.92 -14.09
C LEU A 540 -9.35 1.65 -14.98
N GLY A 541 -10.28 0.88 -15.56
CA GLY A 541 -11.34 1.37 -16.44
C GLY A 541 -10.88 1.65 -17.86
N LEU A 542 -9.62 1.39 -18.21
CA LEU A 542 -9.11 1.39 -19.58
C LEU A 542 -8.68 -0.02 -19.94
N ASP A 543 -9.65 -0.81 -20.38
CA ASP A 543 -9.51 -2.21 -20.80
C ASP A 543 -10.44 -2.51 -21.97
N VAL A 544 -10.24 -3.64 -22.65
CA VAL A 544 -11.05 -4.05 -23.81
C VAL A 544 -12.54 -4.04 -23.49
N GLY A 545 -12.95 -4.66 -22.38
CA GLY A 545 -14.36 -4.79 -22.03
C GLY A 545 -15.04 -3.44 -21.75
N GLN A 546 -14.31 -2.49 -21.19
CA GLN A 546 -14.80 -1.15 -20.90
C GLN A 546 -14.90 -0.26 -22.13
N ILE A 547 -13.95 -0.34 -23.08
CA ILE A 547 -13.91 0.59 -24.22
C ILE A 547 -14.43 0.00 -25.53
N ASP A 548 -14.72 -1.30 -25.60
CA ASP A 548 -15.43 -1.87 -26.74
C ASP A 548 -16.84 -1.31 -26.86
N GLY A 549 -17.00 -0.24 -27.64
CA GLY A 549 -18.23 0.51 -27.76
C GLY A 549 -18.03 1.82 -28.52
N ASP A 550 -19.13 2.40 -28.98
CA ASP A 550 -19.12 3.67 -29.72
C ASP A 550 -18.93 4.87 -28.79
N PHE A 551 -18.04 5.78 -29.20
CA PHE A 551 -17.77 7.04 -28.53
C PHE A 551 -17.88 8.21 -29.51
N VAL A 552 -18.29 9.38 -29.02
CA VAL A 552 -18.34 10.61 -29.82
C VAL A 552 -17.04 11.38 -29.60
N TYR A 553 -16.19 11.39 -30.62
CA TYR A 553 -14.90 12.06 -30.57
C TYR A 553 -15.02 13.58 -30.77
N PRO A 554 -14.01 14.38 -30.39
CA PRO A 554 -13.98 15.83 -30.64
C PRO A 554 -14.13 16.22 -32.11
N THR A 555 -13.89 15.29 -33.03
CA THR A 555 -14.11 15.45 -34.48
C THR A 555 -15.60 15.46 -34.85
N GLY A 556 -16.50 15.19 -33.89
CA GLY A 556 -17.94 15.03 -34.10
C GLY A 556 -18.36 13.63 -34.57
N ARG A 557 -17.40 12.74 -34.84
CA ARG A 557 -17.68 11.38 -35.31
C ARG A 557 -18.01 10.44 -34.15
N ARG A 558 -19.05 9.64 -34.34
CA ARG A 558 -19.36 8.46 -33.52
C ARG A 558 -18.67 7.25 -34.13
N ALA A 559 -17.82 6.57 -33.38
CA ALA A 559 -17.09 5.39 -33.83
C ALA A 559 -16.70 4.48 -32.66
N ASN A 560 -16.49 3.19 -32.94
CA ASN A 560 -15.99 2.24 -31.95
C ASN A 560 -14.56 2.64 -31.50
N GLN A 561 -14.33 2.63 -30.18
CA GLN A 561 -13.06 3.12 -29.64
C GLN A 561 -11.89 2.18 -29.94
N LEU A 562 -12.05 0.86 -29.81
CA LEU A 562 -10.99 -0.11 -30.12
C LEU A 562 -10.58 -0.04 -31.60
N ALA A 563 -11.56 0.01 -32.50
CA ALA A 563 -11.31 0.16 -33.93
C ALA A 563 -10.57 1.46 -34.22
N THR A 564 -11.00 2.57 -33.60
CA THR A 564 -10.36 3.88 -33.75
C THR A 564 -8.91 3.86 -33.25
N LEU A 565 -8.66 3.38 -32.03
CA LEU A 565 -7.34 3.37 -31.41
C LEU A 565 -6.35 2.43 -32.13
N THR A 566 -6.83 1.31 -32.66
CA THR A 566 -6.03 0.41 -33.51
C THR A 566 -5.69 1.09 -34.84
N ALA A 567 -6.66 1.71 -35.51
CA ALA A 567 -6.47 2.36 -36.81
C ALA A 567 -5.48 3.52 -36.74
N VAL A 568 -5.50 4.33 -35.67
CA VAL A 568 -4.52 5.41 -35.48
C VAL A 568 -3.19 4.94 -34.87
N GLY A 569 -3.01 3.64 -34.62
CA GLY A 569 -1.75 3.08 -34.13
C GLY A 569 -1.42 3.42 -32.67
N VAL A 570 -2.45 3.67 -31.85
CA VAL A 570 -2.31 3.77 -30.38
C VAL A 570 -2.27 2.37 -29.75
N LEU A 571 -3.10 1.45 -30.23
CA LEU A 571 -3.05 0.04 -29.85
C LEU A 571 -2.12 -0.77 -30.76
N ALA A 572 -1.49 -1.80 -30.20
CA ALA A 572 -0.84 -2.86 -30.97
C ALA A 572 -1.89 -3.64 -31.78
N GLY A 573 -1.54 -4.17 -32.96
CA GLY A 573 -2.49 -4.84 -33.85
C GLY A 573 -3.18 -6.07 -33.22
N GLU A 574 -2.45 -6.79 -32.36
CA GLU A 574 -2.94 -7.92 -31.57
C GLU A 574 -4.06 -7.54 -30.57
N ALA A 575 -4.20 -6.27 -30.22
CA ALA A 575 -5.31 -5.80 -29.39
C ALA A 575 -6.67 -6.03 -30.08
N SER A 576 -6.69 -6.06 -31.42
CA SER A 576 -7.90 -6.39 -32.19
C SER A 576 -8.26 -7.88 -32.16
N GLU A 577 -7.37 -8.73 -31.64
CA GLU A 577 -7.56 -10.17 -31.49
C GLU A 577 -7.99 -10.59 -30.07
N SER A 578 -8.12 -9.62 -29.14
CA SER A 578 -8.55 -9.90 -27.77
C SER A 578 -9.94 -10.54 -27.73
N THR A 579 -10.07 -11.60 -26.94
CA THR A 579 -11.34 -12.32 -26.71
C THR A 579 -12.09 -11.83 -25.47
N ALA A 580 -11.59 -10.79 -24.80
CA ALA A 580 -12.21 -10.24 -23.60
C ALA A 580 -13.62 -9.70 -23.93
N PRO A 581 -14.65 -10.09 -23.18
CA PRO A 581 -16.02 -9.70 -23.50
C PRO A 581 -16.28 -8.23 -23.19
N ARG A 582 -17.06 -7.58 -24.05
CA ARG A 582 -17.64 -6.26 -23.79
C ARG A 582 -18.49 -6.28 -22.52
N LEU A 583 -18.30 -5.28 -21.66
CA LEU A 583 -19.18 -5.06 -20.53
C LEU A 583 -20.51 -4.44 -21.00
N PRO A 584 -21.68 -5.04 -20.70
CA PRO A 584 -22.96 -4.43 -21.02
C PRO A 584 -23.18 -3.17 -20.17
N ARG A 585 -23.78 -2.16 -20.79
CA ARG A 585 -24.17 -0.94 -20.06
C ARG A 585 -25.28 -1.28 -19.07
N LEU A 586 -25.29 -0.58 -17.92
CA LEU A 586 -26.28 -0.83 -16.87
C LEU A 586 -27.70 -0.40 -17.28
N ASP A 587 -27.80 0.56 -18.21
CA ASP A 587 -29.05 1.10 -18.76
C ASP A 587 -29.61 0.28 -19.95
N ASP A 588 -28.88 -0.72 -20.44
CA ASP A 588 -29.36 -1.59 -21.51
C ASP A 588 -30.30 -2.67 -20.96
N LEU A 589 -31.58 -2.31 -20.84
CA LEU A 589 -32.62 -3.20 -20.32
C LEU A 589 -32.92 -4.42 -21.20
N THR A 590 -32.32 -4.52 -22.40
CA THR A 590 -32.39 -5.74 -23.22
C THR A 590 -31.46 -6.83 -22.69
N VAL A 591 -30.47 -6.47 -21.87
CA VAL A 591 -29.53 -7.38 -21.24
C VAL A 591 -30.08 -7.85 -19.87
N PRO A 592 -30.02 -9.17 -19.57
CA PRO A 592 -30.49 -9.69 -18.29
C PRO A 592 -29.88 -8.99 -17.07
N VAL A 593 -30.68 -8.86 -16.00
CA VAL A 593 -30.28 -8.23 -14.72
C VAL A 593 -28.98 -8.84 -14.20
N ALA A 594 -28.87 -10.18 -14.20
CA ALA A 594 -27.66 -10.87 -13.75
C ALA A 594 -26.40 -10.43 -14.50
N THR A 595 -26.45 -10.33 -15.83
CA THR A 595 -25.29 -9.92 -16.64
C THR A 595 -24.90 -8.47 -16.36
N ARG A 596 -25.90 -7.56 -16.24
CA ARG A 596 -25.64 -6.16 -15.89
C ARG A 596 -25.06 -6.02 -14.48
N ALA A 597 -25.57 -6.78 -13.51
CA ALA A 597 -25.04 -6.79 -12.15
C ALA A 597 -23.59 -7.29 -12.09
N ARG A 598 -23.22 -8.30 -12.89
CA ARG A 598 -21.81 -8.74 -13.00
C ARG A 598 -20.93 -7.66 -13.62
N ALA A 599 -21.43 -6.91 -14.60
CA ALA A 599 -20.69 -5.79 -15.17
C ALA A 599 -20.48 -4.65 -14.15
N TYR A 600 -21.50 -4.38 -13.33
CA TYR A 600 -21.37 -3.45 -12.19
C TYR A 600 -20.31 -3.91 -11.18
N LEU A 601 -20.32 -5.19 -10.78
CA LEU A 601 -19.34 -5.75 -9.84
C LEU A 601 -17.91 -5.73 -10.41
N GLN A 602 -17.73 -5.97 -11.71
CA GLN A 602 -16.44 -5.81 -12.39
C GLN A 602 -15.90 -4.39 -12.24
N ALA A 603 -16.73 -3.39 -12.53
CA ALA A 603 -16.32 -1.99 -12.52
C ALA A 603 -16.12 -1.41 -11.11
N ASN A 604 -16.86 -1.90 -10.11
CA ASN A 604 -16.95 -1.29 -8.78
C ASN A 604 -16.34 -2.12 -7.65
N CYS A 605 -16.06 -3.41 -7.86
CA CYS A 605 -15.64 -4.32 -6.77
C CYS A 605 -14.46 -5.22 -7.16
N ALA A 606 -14.38 -5.67 -8.42
CA ALA A 606 -13.43 -6.71 -8.83
C ALA A 606 -11.96 -6.26 -8.78
N MET A 607 -11.65 -4.97 -8.76
CA MET A 607 -10.26 -4.51 -8.60
C MET A 607 -9.64 -4.96 -7.27
N CYS A 608 -10.46 -5.07 -6.22
CA CYS A 608 -10.07 -5.53 -4.89
C CYS A 608 -10.45 -7.01 -4.67
N HIS A 609 -11.61 -7.41 -5.18
CA HIS A 609 -12.16 -8.77 -5.01
C HIS A 609 -11.86 -9.64 -6.22
N ARG A 610 -10.61 -10.07 -6.30
CA ARG A 610 -10.07 -11.01 -7.29
C ARG A 610 -8.83 -11.69 -6.72
N PRO A 611 -8.34 -12.80 -7.31
CA PRO A 611 -7.03 -13.35 -6.98
C PRO A 611 -5.97 -12.24 -7.02
N ASP A 612 -5.12 -12.18 -6.00
CA ASP A 612 -4.07 -11.17 -5.82
C ASP A 612 -4.55 -9.71 -5.72
N GLY A 613 -5.85 -9.47 -5.49
CA GLY A 613 -6.44 -8.14 -5.27
C GLY A 613 -6.07 -7.49 -3.92
N GLY A 614 -5.46 -8.26 -3.02
CA GLY A 614 -4.94 -7.80 -1.73
C GLY A 614 -5.99 -7.65 -0.62
N VAL A 615 -7.22 -8.12 -0.84
CA VAL A 615 -8.20 -8.30 0.23
C VAL A 615 -8.15 -9.77 0.67
N PRO A 616 -8.02 -10.07 1.98
CA PRO A 616 -7.93 -11.43 2.50
C PRO A 616 -9.32 -12.11 2.56
N VAL A 617 -10.09 -11.99 1.47
CA VAL A 617 -11.34 -12.71 1.24
C VAL A 617 -11.21 -13.43 -0.10
N PRO A 618 -11.56 -14.73 -0.17
CA PRO A 618 -11.39 -15.53 -1.39
C PRO A 618 -12.53 -15.28 -2.39
N LEU A 619 -12.85 -14.01 -2.67
CA LEU A 619 -13.91 -13.60 -3.58
C LEU A 619 -13.31 -13.20 -4.93
N ASP A 620 -13.89 -13.69 -6.02
CA ASP A 620 -13.51 -13.30 -7.38
C ASP A 620 -14.70 -12.76 -8.16
N LEU A 621 -14.79 -11.43 -8.22
CA LEU A 621 -15.92 -10.72 -8.83
C LEU A 621 -15.67 -10.34 -10.29
N ARG A 622 -14.62 -10.87 -10.92
CA ARG A 622 -14.34 -10.57 -12.33
C ARG A 622 -15.53 -10.95 -13.22
N PHE A 623 -15.78 -10.17 -14.27
CA PHE A 623 -16.94 -10.36 -15.15
C PHE A 623 -16.98 -11.76 -15.79
N THR A 624 -15.82 -12.33 -16.09
CA THR A 624 -15.66 -13.63 -16.74
C THR A 624 -15.72 -14.81 -15.76
N THR A 625 -15.69 -14.56 -14.45
CA THR A 625 -15.73 -15.62 -13.43
C THR A 625 -17.17 -16.09 -13.22
N THR A 626 -17.40 -17.41 -13.33
CA THR A 626 -18.73 -17.99 -13.13
C THR A 626 -19.25 -17.75 -11.71
N VAL A 627 -20.57 -17.84 -11.48
CA VAL A 627 -21.15 -17.61 -10.14
C VAL A 627 -20.58 -18.59 -9.11
N ALA A 628 -20.48 -19.90 -9.40
CA ALA A 628 -19.77 -20.84 -8.52
C ALA A 628 -18.33 -20.42 -8.19
N GLU A 629 -17.55 -20.05 -9.20
CA GLU A 629 -16.12 -19.75 -9.00
C GLU A 629 -15.89 -18.45 -8.23
N THR A 630 -16.88 -17.54 -8.19
CA THR A 630 -16.76 -16.31 -7.42
C THR A 630 -16.63 -16.55 -5.91
N ARG A 631 -17.13 -17.69 -5.41
CA ARG A 631 -17.32 -18.00 -3.98
C ARG A 631 -18.26 -17.02 -3.25
N ILE A 632 -19.12 -16.30 -3.99
CA ILE A 632 -19.99 -15.25 -3.43
C ILE A 632 -21.10 -15.78 -2.52
N CYS A 633 -21.37 -17.08 -2.53
CA CYS A 633 -22.37 -17.69 -1.66
C CYS A 633 -21.77 -18.35 -0.41
N ASP A 634 -20.45 -18.38 -0.28
CA ASP A 634 -19.78 -19.13 0.76
C ASP A 634 -19.81 -18.36 2.09
N ALA A 635 -20.72 -18.76 2.98
CA ALA A 635 -20.91 -18.13 4.29
C ALA A 635 -19.73 -18.29 5.26
N ALA A 636 -18.82 -19.23 5.00
CA ALA A 636 -17.83 -19.70 5.97
C ALA A 636 -16.46 -19.01 5.90
N LEU A 637 -16.26 -18.05 4.99
CA LEU A 637 -14.90 -17.64 4.61
C LEU A 637 -14.30 -16.49 5.44
N ARG A 638 -15.10 -15.66 6.15
CA ARG A 638 -14.67 -14.77 7.26
C ARG A 638 -15.89 -14.04 7.86
N PRO A 639 -15.99 -13.81 9.18
CA PRO A 639 -16.94 -12.85 9.73
C PRO A 639 -16.61 -11.45 9.20
N VAL A 640 -17.61 -10.74 8.72
CA VAL A 640 -17.47 -9.35 8.28
C VAL A 640 -18.10 -8.46 9.36
N PRO A 641 -17.35 -7.51 9.95
CA PRO A 641 -17.86 -6.67 11.03
C PRO A 641 -19.12 -5.91 10.58
N GLY A 642 -20.16 -5.93 11.42
CA GLY A 642 -21.46 -5.31 11.12
C GLY A 642 -22.38 -6.14 10.23
N THR A 643 -21.99 -7.36 9.84
CA THR A 643 -22.84 -8.31 9.10
C THR A 643 -22.73 -9.73 9.67
N GLU A 644 -22.64 -9.86 11.00
CA GLU A 644 -22.41 -11.13 11.68
C GLU A 644 -23.49 -12.17 11.32
N GLY A 645 -23.05 -13.34 10.85
CA GLY A 645 -23.95 -14.45 10.47
C GLY A 645 -24.57 -14.35 9.06
N SER A 646 -24.22 -13.34 8.28
CA SER A 646 -24.63 -13.20 6.88
C SER A 646 -23.59 -13.74 5.89
N PRO A 647 -23.98 -14.51 4.86
CA PRO A 647 -23.10 -14.80 3.72
C PRO A 647 -22.83 -13.51 2.91
N TYR A 648 -21.83 -13.55 2.01
CA TYR A 648 -21.60 -12.44 1.08
C TYR A 648 -22.86 -12.13 0.26
N VAL A 649 -23.49 -13.17 -0.30
CA VAL A 649 -24.85 -13.11 -0.86
C VAL A 649 -25.71 -14.22 -0.27
N ALA A 650 -26.86 -13.84 0.29
CA ALA A 650 -27.93 -14.74 0.68
C ALA A 650 -28.91 -14.85 -0.50
N LEU A 651 -29.08 -16.06 -1.04
CA LEU A 651 -29.96 -16.35 -2.18
C LEU A 651 -31.37 -15.78 -1.95
N GLY A 652 -31.85 -14.96 -2.89
CA GLY A 652 -33.17 -14.34 -2.83
C GLY A 652 -33.35 -13.23 -1.78
N ASP A 653 -32.35 -12.98 -0.91
CA ASP A 653 -32.49 -12.09 0.26
C ASP A 653 -31.37 -11.03 0.34
N PRO A 654 -31.56 -9.85 -0.29
CA PRO A 654 -30.63 -8.74 -0.21
C PRO A 654 -30.38 -8.27 1.23
N SER A 655 -31.39 -8.33 2.10
CA SER A 655 -31.29 -7.84 3.49
C SER A 655 -30.37 -8.68 4.36
N ARG A 656 -30.11 -9.92 3.96
CA ARG A 656 -29.17 -10.84 4.60
C ARG A 656 -27.84 -10.97 3.87
N SER A 657 -27.62 -10.21 2.80
CA SER A 657 -26.42 -10.28 1.97
C SER A 657 -25.38 -9.24 2.39
N ALA A 658 -24.21 -9.65 2.88
CA ALA A 658 -23.16 -8.73 3.33
C ALA A 658 -22.70 -7.77 2.22
N LEU A 659 -22.66 -8.24 0.97
CA LEU A 659 -22.35 -7.39 -0.18
C LEU A 659 -23.32 -6.20 -0.28
N PHE A 660 -24.62 -6.45 -0.16
CA PHE A 660 -25.65 -5.41 -0.28
C PHE A 660 -25.66 -4.47 0.93
N MET A 661 -25.52 -5.01 2.15
CA MET A 661 -25.48 -4.22 3.38
C MET A 661 -24.29 -3.24 3.41
N ARG A 662 -23.13 -3.68 2.92
CA ARG A 662 -21.92 -2.83 2.89
C ARG A 662 -21.92 -1.82 1.75
N ALA A 663 -22.46 -2.20 0.59
CA ALA A 663 -22.66 -1.26 -0.51
C ALA A 663 -23.66 -0.15 -0.16
N SER A 664 -24.64 -0.43 0.73
CA SER A 664 -25.71 0.48 1.13
C SER A 664 -25.41 1.35 2.37
N SER A 665 -24.23 1.19 2.98
CA SER A 665 -23.84 1.95 4.17
C SER A 665 -22.60 2.82 3.91
N ARG A 666 -22.46 3.90 4.68
CA ARG A 666 -21.27 4.78 4.71
C ARG A 666 -20.78 4.87 6.15
N GLY A 667 -19.49 4.63 6.38
CA GLY A 667 -18.91 4.44 7.72
C GLY A 667 -17.65 3.57 7.70
N VAL A 668 -17.26 3.03 8.86
CA VAL A 668 -16.01 2.25 9.03
C VAL A 668 -15.97 1.00 8.15
N GLU A 669 -17.12 0.33 7.97
CA GLU A 669 -17.21 -0.93 7.24
C GLU A 669 -17.76 -0.79 5.81
N GLN A 670 -17.83 0.43 5.29
CA GLN A 670 -18.43 0.71 3.97
C GLN A 670 -17.71 0.02 2.81
N MET A 671 -18.44 -0.23 1.73
CA MET A 671 -17.88 -0.64 0.44
C MET A 671 -18.35 0.29 -0.70
N PRO A 672 -17.43 0.84 -1.52
CA PRO A 672 -15.98 0.73 -1.42
C PRO A 672 -15.41 1.49 -0.19
N PRO A 673 -14.24 1.10 0.35
CA PRO A 673 -13.72 1.65 1.60
C PRO A 673 -13.21 3.09 1.49
N LEU A 674 -12.89 3.54 0.27
CA LEU A 674 -12.28 4.85 -0.01
C LEU A 674 -12.93 5.54 -1.21
N ALA A 675 -12.67 6.84 -1.35
CA ALA A 675 -13.11 7.71 -2.44
C ALA A 675 -14.62 7.83 -2.68
N THR A 676 -15.47 7.37 -1.75
CA THR A 676 -16.93 7.56 -1.80
C THR A 676 -17.47 7.93 -0.43
N ARG A 677 -18.48 8.81 -0.42
CA ARG A 677 -19.21 9.32 0.74
C ARG A 677 -20.73 9.27 0.53
N ALA A 678 -21.19 8.96 -0.69
CA ALA A 678 -22.60 8.76 -1.02
C ALA A 678 -22.84 7.34 -1.57
N VAL A 679 -24.02 6.81 -1.28
CA VAL A 679 -24.49 5.50 -1.77
C VAL A 679 -24.82 5.58 -3.25
N ASP A 680 -24.54 4.51 -4.01
CA ASP A 680 -24.95 4.37 -5.42
C ASP A 680 -26.39 3.84 -5.51
N PRO A 681 -27.40 4.68 -5.77
CA PRO A 681 -28.78 4.21 -5.80
C PRO A 681 -29.08 3.28 -6.98
N GLU A 682 -28.45 3.49 -8.14
CA GLU A 682 -28.69 2.68 -9.35
C GLU A 682 -27.98 1.34 -9.23
N GLY A 683 -26.72 1.36 -8.78
CA GLY A 683 -25.94 0.18 -8.46
C GLY A 683 -26.63 -0.69 -7.40
N LEU A 684 -27.15 -0.08 -6.33
CA LEU A 684 -27.91 -0.83 -5.31
C LEU A 684 -29.19 -1.45 -5.85
N GLN A 685 -29.99 -0.72 -6.63
CA GLN A 685 -31.21 -1.29 -7.21
C GLN A 685 -30.90 -2.49 -8.11
N LEU A 686 -29.81 -2.39 -8.89
CA LEU A 686 -29.36 -3.48 -9.74
C LEU A 686 -28.88 -4.70 -8.93
N LEU A 687 -28.10 -4.48 -7.87
CA LEU A 687 -27.67 -5.55 -6.97
C LEU A 687 -28.84 -6.19 -6.23
N GLU A 688 -29.81 -5.39 -5.78
CA GLU A 688 -31.02 -5.88 -5.12
C GLU A 688 -31.82 -6.80 -6.06
N ALA A 689 -32.09 -6.33 -7.27
CA ALA A 689 -32.80 -7.11 -8.28
C ALA A 689 -32.07 -8.42 -8.61
N TRP A 690 -30.76 -8.35 -8.78
CA TRP A 690 -29.94 -9.54 -9.05
C TRP A 690 -29.98 -10.55 -7.92
N ILE A 691 -29.82 -10.11 -6.66
CA ILE A 691 -29.85 -11.01 -5.50
C ILE A 691 -31.23 -11.66 -5.35
N ARG A 692 -32.31 -10.92 -5.62
CA ARG A 692 -33.69 -11.45 -5.59
C ARG A 692 -33.94 -12.52 -6.64
N GLU A 693 -33.29 -12.42 -7.81
CA GLU A 693 -33.38 -13.40 -8.90
C GLU A 693 -32.44 -14.60 -8.71
N LEU A 694 -31.46 -14.51 -7.81
CA LEU A 694 -30.47 -15.56 -7.59
C LEU A 694 -31.06 -16.70 -6.74
N ASP A 695 -31.30 -17.85 -7.35
CA ASP A 695 -31.94 -19.03 -6.74
C ASP A 695 -30.98 -20.19 -6.45
N ARG A 696 -29.77 -20.18 -7.04
CA ARG A 696 -28.71 -21.16 -6.83
C ARG A 696 -27.32 -20.58 -7.10
N CYS A 697 -26.33 -21.19 -6.47
CA CYS A 697 -24.90 -20.89 -6.65
C CYS A 697 -24.27 -22.07 -7.39
N ASP A 698 -24.69 -22.26 -8.65
CA ASP A 698 -24.16 -23.32 -9.52
C ASP A 698 -22.77 -23.00 -10.05
#